data_AF-A0A3A4BJP3-F1
#
_entry.id   AF-A0A3A4BJP3-F1
#
_cell.length_a   1.000
_cell.length_b   1.000
_cell.length_c   1.000
_cell.angle_alpha   90.00
_cell.angle_beta   90.00
_cell.angle_gamma   90.00
#
_symmetry.space_group_name_H-M   'P 1'
#
loop_
_entity.id
_entity.type
_entity.pdbx_description
1 polymer ?
#
loop_
_entity_poly.entity_id
_entity_poly.type
_entity_poly.pdbx_seq_one_letter_code
_entity_poly.pdbx_strand_id
1 'polypeptide(L)'
;MFDGVDGVAWRELEYAYSGEADIPGLFRALAATPEQAAEAASELGNELYHQGGFVCSAAVAALPFLLEAGESGRLPRRSDVLHIVRLLAGEARRVAPHLVAPGWGEAWARAVPRLIALLDDGDDGVRRMAALALAETTERADEVAGALLERWAAQDETTRLEIVLAAGELATSLTPATLPETLLWLRDLTCHRDEPVALAATLALARALPGRPVPAGPVIAGLSGDLTAWAAGERLPGGPAALVPAVIGRLDGDVDARQRICLALLTHPDPARRRGAALAAAELLSISTRPVRLLPALRDRLADPDTHTRTLALHLLAAHARHTREDAEVFAAHLDERDERAASWAPRIADVALWGAAWSGDRRCLPRLAACVAAGRPAFPLASAHTGKTGYPLWPPSLPQVLEPCSAWAPELLPVITRRLGPGTDPDLGRALLRTLHAWGPAAAPAVPWLIELLGGRLRHWAADALGAIGPGAAEAGPALRALLRDPGAGLDQPWARGQAAVAVPWAYARVTGDPGPAVRALGPLLGESHIAARRLAGLGSAAAAHVPVLRLLASSREPWTRVEAAHALIRVTGDAAEGVGALFGPIADLLSGRAAPVAQAAATYLADGGDLPAGYRREVRAVLTSGRRHSWDGGWAAIHDDLRLRHTLRGLLGRPPRPRSAG
;
A
#
# COMPACT_ATOMS: atom_id res chain seq x y z
N MET A 1 22.77 40.27 -17.55
CA MET A 1 22.00 39.35 -16.68
C MET A 1 21.50 38.26 -17.59
N PHE A 2 21.82 37.02 -17.28
CA PHE A 2 21.70 35.85 -18.16
C PHE A 2 22.57 35.96 -19.41
N ASP A 3 23.79 36.47 -19.25
CA ASP A 3 24.72 36.65 -20.36
C ASP A 3 25.09 35.27 -20.93
N GLY A 4 24.91 35.09 -22.24
CA GLY A 4 25.14 33.82 -22.92
C GLY A 4 23.94 32.86 -22.95
N VAL A 5 22.77 33.24 -22.39
CA VAL A 5 21.56 32.39 -22.45
C VAL A 5 21.13 32.08 -23.89
N ASP A 6 21.30 33.01 -24.83
CA ASP A 6 21.01 32.79 -26.26
C ASP A 6 22.08 31.94 -26.98
N GLY A 7 23.26 31.79 -26.37
CA GLY A 7 24.37 31.02 -26.93
C GLY A 7 24.24 29.52 -26.70
N VAL A 8 23.30 29.08 -25.87
CA VAL A 8 23.01 27.67 -25.62
C VAL A 8 22.12 27.14 -26.75
N ALA A 9 22.47 25.97 -27.29
CA ALA A 9 21.69 25.29 -28.32
C ALA A 9 20.44 24.61 -27.72
N TRP A 10 19.51 25.40 -27.16
CA TRP A 10 18.32 24.91 -26.43
C TRP A 10 17.46 23.92 -27.20
N ARG A 11 17.41 24.00 -28.54
CA ARG A 11 16.65 23.09 -29.41
C ARG A 11 17.25 21.69 -29.53
N GLU A 12 18.50 21.51 -29.13
CA GLU A 12 19.23 20.23 -29.18
C GLU A 12 19.19 19.48 -27.85
N LEU A 13 18.56 20.06 -26.82
CA LEU A 13 18.52 19.51 -25.47
C LEU A 13 17.25 18.70 -25.21
N GLU A 14 17.35 17.73 -24.31
CA GLU A 14 16.21 17.00 -23.77
C GLU A 14 15.55 17.80 -22.63
N TYR A 15 14.22 17.68 -22.55
CA TYR A 15 13.37 18.36 -21.56
C TYR A 15 12.52 17.34 -20.79
N ALA A 16 12.08 17.71 -19.59
CA ALA A 16 11.19 16.89 -18.77
C ALA A 16 9.73 16.94 -19.25
N TYR A 17 9.39 17.94 -20.05
CA TYR A 17 8.05 18.12 -20.61
C TYR A 17 8.06 18.26 -22.13
N SER A 18 7.76 19.43 -22.69
CA SER A 18 7.50 19.60 -24.12
C SER A 18 8.74 20.00 -24.92
N GLY A 19 9.63 20.78 -24.31
CA GLY A 19 10.75 21.43 -24.99
C GLY A 19 10.33 22.51 -25.99
N GLU A 20 9.06 22.92 -26.01
CA GLU A 20 8.53 23.91 -26.97
C GLU A 20 8.64 25.36 -26.44
N ALA A 21 8.87 25.54 -25.15
CA ALA A 21 8.94 26.85 -24.52
C ALA A 21 10.18 27.65 -24.95
N ASP A 22 10.06 28.99 -25.01
CA ASP A 22 11.18 29.91 -25.21
C ASP A 22 11.98 30.09 -23.91
N ILE A 23 12.88 29.14 -23.63
CA ILE A 23 13.69 29.13 -22.40
C ILE A 23 14.45 30.46 -22.18
N PRO A 24 15.18 31.04 -23.17
CA PRO A 24 15.74 32.38 -23.02
C PRO A 24 14.72 33.46 -22.69
N GLY A 25 13.55 33.42 -23.32
CA GLY A 25 12.42 34.31 -23.03
C GLY A 25 11.95 34.21 -21.58
N LEU A 26 11.79 32.99 -21.06
CA LEU A 26 11.39 32.73 -19.68
C LEU A 26 12.42 33.27 -18.67
N PHE A 27 13.72 33.07 -18.90
CA PHE A 27 14.75 33.67 -18.04
C PHE A 27 14.66 35.19 -18.00
N ARG A 28 14.48 35.86 -19.14
CA ARG A 28 14.29 37.32 -19.17
C ARG A 28 12.99 37.76 -18.47
N ALA A 29 11.93 36.97 -18.57
CA ALA A 29 10.66 37.24 -17.91
C ALA A 29 10.75 37.18 -16.37
N LEU A 30 11.75 36.51 -15.80
CA LEU A 30 12.04 36.57 -14.36
C LEU A 30 12.36 38.00 -13.87
N ALA A 31 12.84 38.87 -14.75
CA ALA A 31 13.14 40.27 -14.44
C ALA A 31 11.94 41.23 -14.62
N ALA A 32 10.77 40.69 -14.98
CA ALA A 32 9.55 41.46 -15.20
C ALA A 32 8.78 41.67 -13.87
N THR A 33 7.44 41.74 -13.92
CA THR A 33 6.64 41.88 -12.68
C THR A 33 6.68 40.61 -11.84
N PRO A 34 6.40 40.68 -10.51
CA PRO A 34 6.39 39.49 -9.65
C PRO A 34 5.43 38.38 -10.08
N GLU A 35 4.34 38.72 -10.77
CA GLU A 35 3.38 37.77 -11.33
C GLU A 35 3.95 37.07 -12.56
N GLN A 36 4.54 37.84 -13.48
CA GLN A 36 5.18 37.29 -14.67
C GLN A 36 6.41 36.45 -14.31
N ALA A 37 7.17 36.85 -13.30
CA ALA A 37 8.29 36.08 -12.79
C ALA A 37 7.84 34.76 -12.16
N ALA A 38 6.71 34.74 -11.45
CA ALA A 38 6.15 33.51 -10.89
C ALA A 38 5.68 32.55 -12.00
N GLU A 39 5.01 33.07 -13.03
CA GLU A 39 4.61 32.28 -14.21
C GLU A 39 5.84 31.73 -14.96
N ALA A 40 6.86 32.56 -15.16
CA ALA A 40 8.09 32.14 -15.80
C ALA A 40 8.85 31.08 -14.99
N ALA A 41 8.93 31.22 -13.67
CA ALA A 41 9.53 30.21 -12.80
C ALA A 41 8.74 28.89 -12.83
N SER A 42 7.40 28.96 -12.83
CA SER A 42 6.55 27.77 -12.96
C SER A 42 6.77 27.05 -14.28
N GLU A 43 6.86 27.79 -15.38
CA GLU A 43 7.05 27.19 -16.71
C GLU A 43 8.46 26.61 -16.88
N LEU A 44 9.49 27.28 -16.34
CA LEU A 44 10.83 26.70 -16.22
C LEU A 44 10.81 25.41 -15.40
N GLY A 45 10.05 25.37 -14.29
CA GLY A 45 9.88 24.16 -13.49
C GLY A 45 9.23 23.01 -14.26
N ASN A 46 8.21 23.29 -15.08
CA ASN A 46 7.57 22.31 -15.94
C ASN A 46 8.55 21.74 -16.97
N GLU A 47 9.28 22.61 -17.68
CA GLU A 47 10.18 22.16 -18.75
C GLU A 47 11.42 21.42 -18.24
N LEU A 48 11.95 21.82 -17.08
CA LEU A 48 13.18 21.26 -16.54
C LEU A 48 12.96 20.07 -15.60
N TYR A 49 11.81 19.97 -14.93
CA TYR A 49 11.52 18.93 -13.93
C TYR A 49 10.16 18.24 -14.13
N HIS A 50 9.09 18.99 -14.39
CA HIS A 50 7.70 18.52 -14.45
C HIS A 50 7.29 17.71 -13.20
N GLN A 51 7.37 16.37 -13.27
CA GLN A 51 7.02 15.45 -12.19
C GLN A 51 8.22 14.62 -11.70
N GLY A 52 9.43 14.95 -12.18
CA GLY A 52 10.64 14.16 -11.99
C GLY A 52 10.65 12.86 -12.82
N GLY A 53 11.60 12.00 -12.53
CA GLY A 53 11.84 10.70 -13.18
C GLY A 53 13.25 10.58 -13.76
N PHE A 54 13.88 11.70 -14.10
CA PHE A 54 15.24 11.81 -14.63
C PHE A 54 15.70 13.29 -14.55
N VAL A 55 16.98 13.55 -14.76
CA VAL A 55 17.52 14.91 -14.90
C VAL A 55 17.92 15.11 -16.36
N CYS A 56 17.24 16.03 -17.06
CA CYS A 56 17.41 16.26 -18.48
C CYS A 56 18.62 17.15 -18.81
N SER A 57 19.08 17.14 -20.07
CA SER A 57 20.25 17.94 -20.47
C SER A 57 19.95 19.45 -20.46
N ALA A 58 18.69 19.85 -20.65
CA ALA A 58 18.26 21.24 -20.46
C ALA A 58 18.46 21.72 -19.02
N ALA A 59 18.20 20.87 -18.02
CA ALA A 59 18.42 21.19 -16.61
C ALA A 59 19.91 21.46 -16.30
N VAL A 60 20.82 20.68 -16.89
CA VAL A 60 22.27 20.89 -16.77
C VAL A 60 22.68 22.26 -17.35
N ALA A 61 22.16 22.59 -18.54
CA ALA A 61 22.46 23.86 -19.21
C ALA A 61 21.83 25.07 -18.51
N ALA A 62 20.65 24.90 -17.89
CA ALA A 62 19.91 25.94 -17.19
C ALA A 62 20.48 26.29 -15.80
N LEU A 63 21.14 25.34 -15.13
CA LEU A 63 21.60 25.48 -13.75
C LEU A 63 22.42 26.77 -13.47
N PRO A 64 23.41 27.16 -14.31
CA PRO A 64 24.16 28.40 -14.08
C PRO A 64 23.28 29.66 -14.06
N PHE A 65 22.25 29.71 -14.91
CA PHE A 65 21.31 30.83 -15.05
C PHE A 65 20.28 30.85 -13.91
N LEU A 66 19.80 29.67 -13.47
CA LEU A 66 18.96 29.56 -12.28
C LEU A 66 19.68 30.08 -11.03
N LEU A 67 20.97 29.79 -10.89
CA LEU A 67 21.80 30.30 -9.79
C LEU A 67 22.04 31.82 -9.92
N GLU A 68 22.30 32.33 -11.13
CA GLU A 68 22.41 33.79 -11.35
C GLU A 68 21.12 34.51 -10.96
N ALA A 69 19.96 33.93 -11.31
CA ALA A 69 18.67 34.46 -10.90
C ALA A 69 18.48 34.43 -9.38
N GLY A 70 18.84 33.32 -8.73
CA GLY A 70 18.79 33.16 -7.28
C GLY A 70 19.70 34.14 -6.53
N GLU A 71 20.84 34.50 -7.08
CA GLU A 71 21.81 35.45 -6.48
C GLU A 71 21.43 36.92 -6.68
N SER A 72 20.65 37.22 -7.71
CA SER A 72 20.32 38.60 -8.06
C SER A 72 19.28 39.18 -7.10
N GLY A 73 19.74 40.03 -6.16
CA GLY A 73 18.85 40.81 -5.28
C GLY A 73 17.92 41.81 -6.00
N ARG A 74 17.98 41.90 -7.34
CA ARG A 74 17.08 42.73 -8.17
C ARG A 74 15.86 41.98 -8.68
N LEU A 75 15.87 40.65 -8.64
CA LEU A 75 14.79 39.83 -9.17
C LEU A 75 13.73 39.54 -8.10
N PRO A 76 12.44 39.57 -8.43
CA PRO A 76 11.41 39.00 -7.59
C PRO A 76 11.50 37.46 -7.62
N ARG A 77 10.81 36.79 -6.68
CA ARG A 77 10.60 35.32 -6.69
C ARG A 77 11.89 34.48 -6.73
N ARG A 78 12.99 34.98 -6.17
CA ARG A 78 14.30 34.28 -6.10
C ARG A 78 14.18 32.89 -5.44
N SER A 79 13.35 32.76 -4.41
CA SER A 79 13.05 31.49 -3.75
C SER A 79 12.44 30.45 -4.71
N ASP A 80 11.56 30.87 -5.60
CA ASP A 80 10.82 29.97 -6.50
C ASP A 80 11.80 29.38 -7.55
N VAL A 81 12.76 30.18 -8.00
CA VAL A 81 13.84 29.73 -8.89
C VAL A 81 14.77 28.74 -8.17
N LEU A 82 15.15 29.04 -6.93
CA LEU A 82 15.99 28.13 -6.12
C LEU A 82 15.24 26.83 -5.74
N HIS A 83 13.91 26.86 -5.67
CA HIS A 83 13.10 25.66 -5.50
C HIS A 83 13.30 24.70 -6.68
N ILE A 84 13.38 25.19 -7.92
CA ILE A 84 13.71 24.36 -9.10
C ILE A 84 15.09 23.72 -8.93
N VAL A 85 16.10 24.49 -8.51
CA VAL A 85 17.46 23.98 -8.26
C VAL A 85 17.44 22.85 -7.22
N ARG A 86 16.69 23.04 -6.14
CA ARG A 86 16.47 22.03 -5.09
C ARG A 86 15.79 20.76 -5.63
N LEU A 87 14.74 20.89 -6.46
CA LEU A 87 14.06 19.74 -7.07
C LEU A 87 15.00 18.93 -7.96
N LEU A 88 15.79 19.60 -8.81
CA LEU A 88 16.75 18.95 -9.70
C LEU A 88 17.86 18.23 -8.92
N ALA A 89 18.38 18.84 -7.86
CA ALA A 89 19.40 18.23 -6.99
C ALA A 89 18.87 16.97 -6.28
N GLY A 90 17.67 17.04 -5.72
CA GLY A 90 17.02 15.89 -5.09
C GLY A 90 16.72 14.76 -6.08
N GLU A 91 16.31 15.12 -7.29
CA GLU A 91 16.05 14.16 -8.36
C GLU A 91 17.32 13.41 -8.78
N ALA A 92 18.42 14.14 -8.98
CA ALA A 92 19.72 13.57 -9.32
C ALA A 92 20.21 12.56 -8.27
N ARG A 93 19.90 12.78 -6.98
CA ARG A 93 20.25 11.86 -5.90
C ARG A 93 19.35 10.62 -5.87
N ARG A 94 18.10 10.75 -6.30
CA ARG A 94 17.06 9.71 -6.17
C ARG A 94 17.07 8.71 -7.34
N VAL A 95 17.33 9.17 -8.56
CA VAL A 95 17.23 8.32 -9.76
C VAL A 95 18.49 7.49 -10.00
N ALA A 96 18.38 6.46 -10.83
CA ALA A 96 19.54 5.68 -11.23
C ALA A 96 20.52 6.55 -12.04
N PRO A 97 21.85 6.34 -11.95
CA PRO A 97 22.84 7.21 -12.58
C PRO A 97 22.66 7.41 -14.10
N HIS A 98 22.12 6.43 -14.82
CA HIS A 98 21.85 6.53 -16.27
C HIS A 98 20.66 7.44 -16.62
N LEU A 99 19.86 7.83 -15.63
CA LEU A 99 18.76 8.80 -15.75
C LEU A 99 19.21 10.22 -15.36
N VAL A 100 20.51 10.43 -15.12
CA VAL A 100 21.06 11.76 -14.87
C VAL A 100 21.86 12.18 -16.09
N ALA A 101 21.49 13.31 -16.69
CA ALA A 101 22.18 13.83 -17.86
C ALA A 101 23.70 14.01 -17.61
N PRO A 102 24.54 13.66 -18.60
CA PRO A 102 25.98 13.89 -18.51
C PRO A 102 26.32 15.35 -18.16
N GLY A 103 27.35 15.53 -17.33
CA GLY A 103 27.79 16.86 -16.90
C GLY A 103 27.05 17.43 -15.67
N TRP A 104 25.96 16.81 -15.21
CA TRP A 104 25.25 17.26 -14.00
C TRP A 104 26.17 17.34 -12.78
N GLY A 105 26.99 16.31 -12.51
CA GLY A 105 27.88 16.29 -11.35
C GLY A 105 28.86 17.46 -11.33
N GLU A 106 29.48 17.78 -12.48
CA GLU A 106 30.40 18.92 -12.58
C GLU A 106 29.67 20.26 -12.45
N ALA A 107 28.51 20.40 -13.08
CA ALA A 107 27.68 21.60 -12.97
C ALA A 107 27.22 21.83 -11.51
N TRP A 108 26.80 20.77 -10.82
CA TRP A 108 26.42 20.79 -9.41
C TRP A 108 27.61 21.13 -8.51
N ALA A 109 28.79 20.54 -8.74
CA ALA A 109 29.99 20.85 -7.98
C ALA A 109 30.39 22.34 -8.04
N ARG A 110 30.15 23.00 -9.20
CA ARG A 110 30.32 24.46 -9.36
C ARG A 110 29.19 25.27 -8.72
N ALA A 111 28.00 24.70 -8.58
CA ALA A 111 26.86 25.33 -7.92
C ALA A 111 27.01 25.38 -6.39
N VAL A 112 27.62 24.38 -5.77
CA VAL A 112 27.71 24.25 -4.30
C VAL A 112 28.28 25.50 -3.60
N PRO A 113 29.43 26.09 -4.01
CA PRO A 113 29.95 27.29 -3.35
C PRO A 113 29.02 28.51 -3.48
N ARG A 114 28.33 28.62 -4.61
CA ARG A 114 27.35 29.67 -4.88
C ARG A 114 26.15 29.55 -3.94
N LEU A 115 25.64 28.33 -3.77
CA LEU A 115 24.57 28.03 -2.81
C LEU A 115 25.00 28.24 -1.35
N ILE A 116 26.25 27.91 -1.00
CA ILE A 116 26.81 28.20 0.35
C ILE A 116 26.78 29.71 0.63
N ALA A 117 27.17 30.54 -0.33
CA ALA A 117 27.13 31.99 -0.16
C ALA A 117 25.71 32.53 0.07
N LEU A 118 24.69 31.90 -0.52
CA LEU A 118 23.28 32.27 -0.32
C LEU A 118 22.75 31.95 1.09
N LEU A 119 23.49 31.22 1.93
CA LEU A 119 23.14 31.03 3.34
C LEU A 119 23.29 32.31 4.18
N ASP A 120 23.94 33.35 3.63
CA ASP A 120 24.11 34.67 4.25
C ASP A 120 23.18 35.73 3.61
N ASP A 121 22.22 35.34 2.77
CA ASP A 121 21.33 36.26 2.06
C ASP A 121 20.33 36.97 3.00
N GLY A 122 19.96 38.22 2.66
CA GLY A 122 18.99 38.99 3.44
C GLY A 122 17.56 38.44 3.37
N ASP A 123 17.24 37.61 2.38
CA ASP A 123 15.92 36.98 2.20
C ASP A 123 15.88 35.58 2.83
N ASP A 124 14.97 35.39 3.80
CA ASP A 124 14.80 34.12 4.52
C ASP A 124 14.41 32.94 3.61
N GLY A 125 13.62 33.20 2.57
CA GLY A 125 13.21 32.19 1.59
C GLY A 125 14.38 31.72 0.73
N VAL A 126 15.27 32.65 0.36
CA VAL A 126 16.53 32.34 -0.36
C VAL A 126 17.45 31.48 0.50
N ARG A 127 17.71 31.87 1.76
CA ARG A 127 18.54 31.10 2.68
C ARG A 127 17.99 29.68 2.90
N ARG A 128 16.66 29.56 3.05
CA ARG A 128 15.97 28.28 3.21
C ARG A 128 16.12 27.36 2.00
N MET A 129 15.87 27.88 0.80
CA MET A 129 16.00 27.09 -0.43
C MET A 129 17.46 26.69 -0.69
N ALA A 130 18.42 27.57 -0.38
CA ALA A 130 19.84 27.23 -0.45
C ALA A 130 20.18 26.07 0.50
N ALA A 131 19.76 26.13 1.76
CA ALA A 131 19.99 25.05 2.74
C ALA A 131 19.37 23.72 2.30
N LEU A 132 18.15 23.75 1.75
CA LEU A 132 17.46 22.55 1.22
C LEU A 132 18.19 21.96 0.01
N ALA A 133 18.59 22.78 -0.95
CA ALA A 133 19.33 22.33 -2.14
C ALA A 133 20.68 21.73 -1.75
N LEU A 134 21.39 22.36 -0.81
CA LEU A 134 22.69 21.90 -0.32
C LEU A 134 22.64 20.53 0.37
N ALA A 135 21.53 20.20 1.03
CA ALA A 135 21.32 18.90 1.69
C ALA A 135 21.42 17.68 0.74
N GLU A 136 21.26 17.91 -0.56
CA GLU A 136 21.34 16.86 -1.59
C GLU A 136 22.79 16.60 -2.08
N THR A 137 23.77 17.29 -1.51
CA THR A 137 25.18 17.20 -1.91
C THR A 137 25.87 15.98 -1.31
N THR A 138 26.57 15.20 -2.16
CA THR A 138 27.36 14.03 -1.73
C THR A 138 28.87 14.28 -1.77
N GLU A 139 29.42 14.77 -2.88
CA GLU A 139 30.88 14.87 -3.08
C GLU A 139 31.57 15.94 -2.21
N ARG A 140 30.82 16.98 -1.79
CA ARG A 140 31.30 18.09 -0.94
C ARG A 140 30.57 18.14 0.40
N ALA A 141 30.07 17.01 0.87
CA ALA A 141 29.21 16.95 2.05
C ALA A 141 29.87 17.56 3.31
N ASP A 142 31.18 17.38 3.50
CA ASP A 142 31.90 17.92 4.65
C ASP A 142 31.91 19.45 4.68
N GLU A 143 32.22 20.08 3.53
CA GLU A 143 32.22 21.54 3.38
C GLU A 143 30.83 22.12 3.59
N VAL A 144 29.81 21.46 3.01
CA VAL A 144 28.42 21.86 3.15
C VAL A 144 27.96 21.75 4.61
N ALA A 145 28.26 20.63 5.27
CA ALA A 145 27.91 20.44 6.68
C ALA A 145 28.58 21.50 7.57
N GLY A 146 29.86 21.79 7.36
CA GLY A 146 30.56 22.87 8.06
C GLY A 146 29.86 24.23 7.87
N ALA A 147 29.58 24.61 6.62
CA ALA A 147 28.94 25.88 6.31
C ALA A 147 27.53 26.03 6.92
N LEU A 148 26.74 24.96 6.93
CA LEU A 148 25.39 24.93 7.52
C LEU A 148 25.45 25.05 9.05
N LEU A 149 26.34 24.29 9.70
CA LEU A 149 26.49 24.29 11.16
C LEU A 149 26.99 25.66 11.68
N GLU A 150 27.97 26.26 11.00
CA GLU A 150 28.52 27.58 11.35
C GLU A 150 27.45 28.67 11.33
N ARG A 151 26.52 28.62 10.36
CA ARG A 151 25.51 29.66 10.14
C ARG A 151 24.19 29.42 10.85
N TRP A 152 23.97 28.22 11.41
CA TRP A 152 22.70 27.81 11.99
C TRP A 152 22.12 28.83 12.98
N ALA A 153 22.93 29.30 13.93
CA ALA A 153 22.46 30.20 14.99
C ALA A 153 22.00 31.57 14.46
N ALA A 154 22.44 32.01 13.29
CA ALA A 154 22.05 33.29 12.71
C ALA A 154 20.72 33.23 11.92
N GLN A 155 20.22 32.02 11.63
CA GLN A 155 19.05 31.82 10.78
C GLN A 155 17.73 32.08 11.50
N ASP A 156 16.67 32.30 10.72
CA ASP A 156 15.28 32.30 11.19
C ASP A 156 14.84 30.91 11.67
N GLU A 157 13.74 30.86 12.43
CA GLU A 157 13.25 29.64 13.08
C GLU A 157 13.05 28.49 12.10
N THR A 158 12.42 28.73 10.94
CA THR A 158 12.15 27.67 9.96
C THR A 158 13.43 27.16 9.31
N THR A 159 14.31 28.07 8.90
CA THR A 159 15.59 27.71 8.29
C THR A 159 16.49 26.94 9.25
N ARG A 160 16.46 27.24 10.55
CA ARG A 160 17.16 26.45 11.57
C ARG A 160 16.71 24.99 11.59
N LEU A 161 15.41 24.72 11.48
CA LEU A 161 14.90 23.34 11.43
C LEU A 161 15.38 22.63 10.17
N GLU A 162 15.35 23.31 9.03
CA GLU A 162 15.77 22.74 7.75
C GLU A 162 17.27 22.42 7.72
N ILE A 163 18.11 23.27 8.33
CA ILE A 163 19.55 23.00 8.51
C ILE A 163 19.79 21.76 9.37
N VAL A 164 19.07 21.62 10.48
CA VAL A 164 19.21 20.46 11.38
C VAL A 164 18.84 19.17 10.64
N LEU A 165 17.75 19.17 9.87
CA LEU A 165 17.34 18.02 9.05
C LEU A 165 18.37 17.72 7.94
N ALA A 166 18.89 18.76 7.28
CA ALA A 166 19.93 18.63 6.26
C ALA A 166 21.20 17.95 6.80
N ALA A 167 21.65 18.32 8.01
CA ALA A 167 22.80 17.68 8.64
C ALA A 167 22.60 16.17 8.83
N GLY A 168 21.39 15.72 9.17
CA GLY A 168 21.05 14.30 9.27
C GLY A 168 21.07 13.57 7.93
N GLU A 169 20.71 14.23 6.84
CA GLU A 169 20.74 13.69 5.48
C GLU A 169 22.15 13.61 4.88
N LEU A 170 22.98 14.60 5.21
CA LEU A 170 24.39 14.66 4.80
C LEU A 170 25.24 13.60 5.53
N ALA A 171 24.86 13.20 6.75
CA ALA A 171 25.63 12.28 7.59
C ALA A 171 26.07 10.98 6.88
N THR A 172 25.27 10.47 5.92
CA THR A 172 25.64 9.27 5.15
C THR A 172 26.77 9.47 4.14
N SER A 173 27.10 10.73 3.83
CA SER A 173 28.11 11.14 2.86
C SER A 173 29.32 11.81 3.53
N LEU A 174 29.26 12.07 4.84
CA LEU A 174 30.34 12.73 5.57
C LEU A 174 31.53 11.79 5.77
N THR A 175 32.73 12.37 5.75
CA THR A 175 33.94 11.62 6.06
C THR A 175 34.07 11.35 7.56
N PRO A 176 34.92 10.39 7.98
CA PRO A 176 35.20 10.15 9.39
C PRO A 176 35.78 11.37 10.15
N ALA A 177 36.27 12.41 9.45
CA ALA A 177 36.78 13.63 10.06
C ALA A 177 35.64 14.54 10.56
N THR A 178 34.58 14.69 9.78
CA THR A 178 33.48 15.63 10.06
C THR A 178 32.29 14.96 10.73
N LEU A 179 32.02 13.69 10.40
CA LEU A 179 30.86 12.95 10.90
C LEU A 179 30.71 12.97 12.44
N PRO A 180 31.78 12.74 13.25
CA PRO A 180 31.63 12.74 14.71
C PRO A 180 31.15 14.08 15.26
N GLU A 181 31.68 15.20 14.75
CA GLU A 181 31.29 16.54 15.18
C GLU A 181 29.83 16.82 14.83
N THR A 182 29.40 16.50 13.60
CA THR A 182 28.00 16.67 13.18
C THR A 182 27.05 15.83 14.04
N LEU A 183 27.40 14.57 14.36
CA LEU A 183 26.57 13.72 15.20
C LEU A 183 26.51 14.21 16.65
N LEU A 184 27.60 14.74 17.20
CA LEU A 184 27.62 15.35 18.53
C LEU A 184 26.75 16.61 18.58
N TRP A 185 26.86 17.47 17.57
CA TRP A 185 26.03 18.66 17.44
C TRP A 185 24.54 18.31 17.38
N LEU A 186 24.16 17.35 16.53
CA LEU A 186 22.79 16.85 16.46
C LEU A 186 22.31 16.25 17.79
N ARG A 187 23.16 15.45 18.47
CA ARG A 187 22.85 14.87 19.79
C ARG A 187 22.57 15.96 20.81
N ASP A 188 23.42 16.97 20.88
CA ASP A 188 23.28 18.04 21.88
C ASP A 188 22.00 18.86 21.63
N LEU A 189 21.63 19.06 20.36
CA LEU A 189 20.36 19.69 19.99
C LEU A 189 19.10 18.89 20.36
N THR A 190 19.18 17.57 20.59
CA THR A 190 18.01 16.80 21.06
C THR A 190 17.52 17.21 22.45
N CYS A 191 18.37 17.91 23.22
CA CYS A 191 18.03 18.47 24.53
C CYS A 191 17.89 19.99 24.49
N HIS A 192 17.75 20.59 23.30
CA HIS A 192 17.57 22.03 23.14
C HIS A 192 16.26 22.49 23.80
N ARG A 193 16.25 23.72 24.34
CA ARG A 193 15.06 24.28 25.03
C ARG A 193 13.89 24.56 24.09
N ASP A 194 14.21 24.81 22.82
CA ASP A 194 13.26 24.98 21.73
C ASP A 194 12.82 23.59 21.21
N GLU A 195 11.55 23.25 21.44
CA GLU A 195 10.97 21.93 21.16
C GLU A 195 11.00 21.58 19.67
N PRO A 196 10.64 22.48 18.73
CA PRO A 196 10.88 22.30 17.30
C PRO A 196 12.32 21.88 16.94
N VAL A 197 13.33 22.54 17.51
CA VAL A 197 14.74 22.21 17.26
C VAL A 197 15.07 20.81 17.79
N ALA A 198 14.62 20.48 19.00
CA ALA A 198 14.84 19.17 19.60
C ALA A 198 14.17 18.04 18.80
N LEU A 199 12.98 18.27 18.27
CA LEU A 199 12.30 17.37 17.33
C LEU A 199 13.10 17.21 16.03
N ALA A 200 13.51 18.30 15.38
CA ALA A 200 14.30 18.25 14.15
C ALA A 200 15.61 17.48 14.34
N ALA A 201 16.31 17.71 15.45
CA ALA A 201 17.54 17.02 15.79
C ALA A 201 17.33 15.52 16.02
N THR A 202 16.21 15.15 16.65
CA THR A 202 15.85 13.75 16.86
C THR A 202 15.55 13.04 15.53
N LEU A 203 14.86 13.69 14.60
CA LEU A 203 14.62 13.15 13.26
C LEU A 203 15.92 13.03 12.47
N ALA A 204 16.78 14.04 12.52
CA ALA A 204 18.07 14.06 11.85
C ALA A 204 19.00 12.93 12.35
N LEU A 205 19.05 12.68 13.66
CA LEU A 205 19.80 11.55 14.23
C LEU A 205 19.21 10.20 13.84
N ALA A 206 17.89 10.05 13.87
CA ALA A 206 17.24 8.82 13.43
C ALA A 206 17.59 8.50 11.97
N ARG A 207 17.67 9.53 11.12
CA ARG A 207 18.10 9.41 9.71
C ARG A 207 19.58 9.07 9.56
N ALA A 208 20.45 9.68 10.36
CA ALA A 208 21.90 9.47 10.33
C ALA A 208 22.32 8.11 10.92
N LEU A 209 21.57 7.59 11.89
CA LEU A 209 21.87 6.36 12.63
C LEU A 209 20.69 5.38 12.57
N PRO A 210 20.36 4.84 11.38
CA PRO A 210 19.22 3.94 11.22
C PRO A 210 19.34 2.70 12.10
N GLY A 211 18.22 2.27 12.68
CA GLY A 211 18.14 1.09 13.56
C GLY A 211 18.53 1.34 15.03
N ARG A 212 18.93 2.56 15.41
CA ARG A 212 19.09 2.94 16.81
C ARG A 212 17.75 3.31 17.45
N PRO A 213 17.56 3.07 18.77
CA PRO A 213 16.38 3.53 19.48
C PRO A 213 16.25 5.06 19.44
N VAL A 214 15.04 5.54 19.19
CA VAL A 214 14.70 6.96 19.11
C VAL A 214 14.11 7.44 20.45
N PRO A 215 14.59 8.55 21.02
CA PRO A 215 13.98 9.14 22.19
C PRO A 215 12.62 9.75 21.82
N ALA A 216 11.53 9.16 22.34
CA ALA A 216 10.18 9.63 22.05
C ALA A 216 9.85 11.01 22.67
N GLY A 217 10.54 11.40 23.75
CA GLY A 217 10.25 12.62 24.50
C GLY A 217 10.31 13.91 23.65
N PRO A 218 11.45 14.22 23.00
CA PRO A 218 11.56 15.37 22.11
C PRO A 218 10.53 15.37 20.98
N VAL A 219 10.20 14.19 20.45
CA VAL A 219 9.21 14.06 19.38
C VAL A 219 7.79 14.38 19.87
N ILE A 220 7.43 13.86 21.05
CA ILE A 220 6.13 14.14 21.67
C ILE A 220 6.02 15.63 22.00
N ALA A 221 7.06 16.23 22.59
CA ALA A 221 7.09 17.66 22.93
C ALA A 221 6.91 18.52 21.67
N GLY A 222 7.77 18.33 20.66
CA GLY A 222 7.71 19.12 19.42
C GLY A 222 6.40 18.95 18.63
N LEU A 223 5.79 17.75 18.64
CA LEU A 223 4.48 17.55 18.00
C LEU A 223 3.30 18.10 18.82
N SER A 224 3.47 18.29 20.14
CA SER A 224 2.46 18.87 21.02
C SER A 224 2.53 20.40 21.09
N GLY A 225 3.73 20.96 20.89
CA GLY A 225 4.01 22.40 20.91
C GLY A 225 3.61 23.14 19.62
N ASP A 226 4.25 24.29 19.37
CA ASP A 226 4.00 25.11 18.20
C ASP A 226 4.51 24.44 16.91
N LEU A 227 3.66 24.43 15.89
CA LEU A 227 3.94 23.82 14.59
C LEU A 227 4.09 24.85 13.47
N THR A 228 4.12 26.15 13.79
CA THR A 228 4.16 27.24 12.81
C THR A 228 5.40 27.16 11.91
N ALA A 229 6.60 27.00 12.50
CA ALA A 229 7.83 26.84 11.72
C ALA A 229 7.82 25.57 10.85
N TRP A 230 7.20 24.48 11.32
CA TRP A 230 7.05 23.25 10.54
C TRP A 230 6.11 23.42 9.34
N ALA A 231 5.03 24.19 9.50
CA ALA A 231 4.07 24.46 8.45
C ALA A 231 4.62 25.42 7.37
N ALA A 232 5.59 26.27 7.72
CA ALA A 232 6.32 27.12 6.78
C ALA A 232 7.51 26.40 6.10
N GLY A 233 7.89 25.22 6.61
CA GLY A 233 8.91 24.37 6.03
C GLY A 233 8.43 23.67 4.75
N GLU A 234 9.37 23.02 4.08
CA GLU A 234 9.18 22.47 2.73
C GLU A 234 9.36 20.95 2.68
N ARG A 235 9.96 20.37 3.73
CA ARG A 235 10.15 18.93 3.83
C ARG A 235 8.91 18.19 4.32
N LEU A 236 8.02 18.84 5.05
CA LEU A 236 6.90 18.20 5.73
C LEU A 236 5.58 18.86 5.37
N PRO A 237 4.47 18.09 5.36
CA PRO A 237 3.17 18.65 5.08
C PRO A 237 2.74 19.61 6.19
N GLY A 238 2.05 20.68 5.79
CA GLY A 238 1.46 21.62 6.72
C GLY A 238 0.31 21.04 7.54
N GLY A 239 0.14 21.57 8.74
CA GLY A 239 -0.98 21.26 9.64
C GLY A 239 -0.82 19.96 10.44
N PRO A 240 -1.31 19.92 11.69
CA PRO A 240 -1.08 18.82 12.62
C PRO A 240 -1.54 17.45 12.13
N ALA A 241 -2.67 17.39 11.40
CA ALA A 241 -3.24 16.11 10.94
C ALA A 241 -2.36 15.39 9.92
N ALA A 242 -1.60 16.13 9.10
CA ALA A 242 -0.68 15.57 8.11
C ALA A 242 0.76 15.50 8.65
N LEU A 243 1.18 16.49 9.45
CA LEU A 243 2.52 16.56 10.00
C LEU A 243 2.82 15.40 10.97
N VAL A 244 1.90 15.10 11.89
CA VAL A 244 2.09 14.03 12.89
C VAL A 244 2.41 12.68 12.25
N PRO A 245 1.61 12.14 11.30
CA PRO A 245 1.94 10.86 10.68
C PRO A 245 3.21 10.94 9.83
N ALA A 246 3.48 12.06 9.15
CA ALA A 246 4.71 12.23 8.39
C ALA A 246 5.97 12.18 9.27
N VAL A 247 5.95 12.83 10.44
CA VAL A 247 7.06 12.80 11.42
C VAL A 247 7.23 11.40 12.00
N ILE A 248 6.15 10.75 12.43
CA ILE A 248 6.23 9.40 13.01
C ILE A 248 6.69 8.38 11.97
N GLY A 249 6.28 8.53 10.70
CA GLY A 249 6.72 7.70 9.58
C GLY A 249 8.24 7.77 9.35
N ARG A 250 8.88 8.92 9.58
CA ARG A 250 10.35 9.07 9.44
C ARG A 250 11.16 8.32 10.50
N LEU A 251 10.55 7.85 11.58
CA LEU A 251 11.20 7.06 12.63
C LEU A 251 11.25 5.56 12.27
N ASP A 252 11.42 5.26 10.99
CA ASP A 252 11.34 3.90 10.46
C ASP A 252 12.28 2.95 11.19
N GLY A 253 11.73 1.80 11.59
CA GLY A 253 12.45 0.75 12.32
C GLY A 253 12.25 0.75 13.84
N ASP A 254 11.96 1.89 14.48
CA ASP A 254 11.69 1.94 15.93
C ASP A 254 10.18 1.90 16.23
N VAL A 255 9.62 0.69 16.16
CA VAL A 255 8.21 0.41 16.45
C VAL A 255 7.81 0.85 17.87
N ASP A 256 8.72 0.77 18.83
CA ASP A 256 8.42 1.07 20.23
C ASP A 256 8.37 2.59 20.48
N ALA A 257 9.27 3.36 19.88
CA ALA A 257 9.18 4.82 19.88
C ALA A 257 7.91 5.31 19.16
N ARG A 258 7.63 4.80 17.95
CA ARG A 258 6.41 5.14 17.19
C ARG A 258 5.15 4.84 18.01
N GLN A 259 5.07 3.66 18.65
CA GLN A 259 3.94 3.34 19.52
C GLN A 259 3.81 4.34 20.68
N ARG A 260 4.90 4.67 21.39
CA ARG A 260 4.86 5.62 22.51
C ARG A 260 4.37 7.00 22.08
N ILE A 261 4.84 7.49 20.93
CA ILE A 261 4.44 8.79 20.38
C ILE A 261 2.95 8.77 20.01
N CYS A 262 2.49 7.73 19.29
CA CYS A 262 1.07 7.57 18.97
C CYS A 262 0.20 7.56 20.23
N LEU A 263 0.57 6.79 21.26
CA LEU A 263 -0.18 6.71 22.52
C LEU A 263 -0.32 8.07 23.21
N ALA A 264 0.76 8.86 23.25
CA ALA A 264 0.73 10.19 23.85
C ALA A 264 -0.17 11.16 23.07
N LEU A 265 -0.03 11.17 21.74
CA LEU A 265 -0.76 12.11 20.88
C LEU A 265 -2.23 11.72 20.67
N LEU A 266 -2.59 10.45 20.84
CA LEU A 266 -4.00 10.01 20.84
C LEU A 266 -4.80 10.65 21.98
N THR A 267 -4.17 11.07 23.07
CA THR A 267 -4.82 11.77 24.20
C THR A 267 -4.70 13.30 24.12
N HIS A 268 -4.17 13.85 23.03
CA HIS A 268 -3.91 15.28 22.91
C HIS A 268 -5.24 16.09 22.85
N PRO A 269 -5.32 17.30 23.46
CA PRO A 269 -6.55 18.11 23.45
C PRO A 269 -6.98 18.57 22.05
N ASP A 270 -6.03 18.83 21.14
CA ASP A 270 -6.31 19.16 19.74
C ASP A 270 -6.74 17.93 18.92
N PRO A 271 -7.96 17.92 18.33
CA PRO A 271 -8.45 16.81 17.51
C PRO A 271 -7.60 16.56 16.27
N ALA A 272 -6.96 17.57 15.67
CA ALA A 272 -6.14 17.37 14.48
C ALA A 272 -4.89 16.53 14.77
N ARG A 273 -4.26 16.73 15.94
CA ARG A 273 -3.15 15.89 16.42
C ARG A 273 -3.62 14.47 16.76
N ARG A 274 -4.80 14.31 17.36
CA ARG A 274 -5.39 12.98 17.61
C ARG A 274 -5.64 12.21 16.31
N ARG A 275 -6.19 12.86 15.29
CA ARG A 275 -6.37 12.28 13.94
C ARG A 275 -5.04 11.85 13.33
N GLY A 276 -4.04 12.73 13.37
CA GLY A 276 -2.70 12.41 12.88
C GLY A 276 -2.07 11.21 13.60
N ALA A 277 -2.25 11.13 14.92
CA ALA A 277 -1.78 10.00 15.73
C ALA A 277 -2.53 8.70 15.42
N ALA A 278 -3.84 8.76 15.15
CA ALA A 278 -4.62 7.61 14.71
C ALA A 278 -4.19 7.10 13.33
N LEU A 279 -3.88 8.00 12.39
CA LEU A 279 -3.31 7.63 11.08
C LEU A 279 -1.91 7.02 11.20
N ALA A 280 -1.05 7.57 12.05
CA ALA A 280 0.27 7.00 12.33
C ALA A 280 0.18 5.61 12.99
N ALA A 281 -0.78 5.44 13.92
CA ALA A 281 -1.12 4.14 14.51
C ALA A 281 -1.62 3.15 13.44
N ALA A 282 -2.42 3.62 12.48
CA ALA A 282 -2.94 2.83 11.37
C ALA A 282 -1.81 2.23 10.53
N GLU A 283 -0.87 3.07 10.12
CA GLU A 283 0.30 2.65 9.36
C GLU A 283 1.19 1.69 10.18
N LEU A 284 1.42 1.98 11.46
CA LEU A 284 2.23 1.10 12.30
C LEU A 284 1.59 -0.28 12.49
N LEU A 285 0.27 -0.32 12.66
CA LEU A 285 -0.52 -1.55 12.75
C LEU A 285 -0.62 -2.29 11.42
N SER A 286 -0.45 -1.65 10.26
CA SER A 286 -0.46 -2.32 8.95
C SER A 286 0.87 -3.01 8.63
N ILE A 287 1.98 -2.56 9.23
CA ILE A 287 3.31 -3.14 9.01
C ILE A 287 3.81 -4.04 10.15
N SER A 288 3.27 -3.89 11.37
CA SER A 288 3.74 -4.62 12.55
C SER A 288 2.62 -5.15 13.45
N THR A 289 2.88 -6.31 14.06
CA THR A 289 2.04 -6.90 15.11
C THR A 289 2.53 -6.57 16.53
N ARG A 290 3.68 -5.90 16.67
CA ARG A 290 4.26 -5.54 17.97
C ARG A 290 3.57 -4.42 18.74
N PRO A 291 2.88 -3.43 18.13
CA PRO A 291 2.34 -2.30 18.87
C PRO A 291 0.99 -2.64 19.55
N VAL A 292 1.04 -3.62 20.47
CA VAL A 292 -0.13 -4.24 21.11
C VAL A 292 -0.96 -3.27 21.97
N ARG A 293 -0.39 -2.14 22.41
CA ARG A 293 -1.07 -1.15 23.25
C ARG A 293 -1.94 -0.19 22.45
N LEU A 294 -1.79 -0.13 21.13
CA LEU A 294 -2.56 0.79 20.30
C LEU A 294 -4.04 0.40 20.19
N LEU A 295 -4.37 -0.89 20.11
CA LEU A 295 -5.77 -1.31 19.96
C LEU A 295 -6.65 -0.91 21.16
N PRO A 296 -6.24 -1.14 22.43
CA PRO A 296 -6.98 -0.60 23.58
C PRO A 296 -7.10 0.93 23.55
N ALA A 297 -6.01 1.65 23.25
CA ALA A 297 -6.04 3.12 23.20
C ALA A 297 -6.96 3.67 22.11
N LEU A 298 -7.08 2.97 20.97
CA LEU A 298 -8.03 3.32 19.91
C LEU A 298 -9.48 3.03 20.33
N ARG A 299 -9.74 1.97 21.11
CA ARG A 299 -11.08 1.74 21.70
C ARG A 299 -11.49 2.90 22.61
N ASP A 300 -10.58 3.45 23.40
CA ASP A 300 -10.85 4.63 24.23
C ASP A 300 -11.16 5.91 23.41
N ARG A 301 -10.86 5.92 22.10
CA ARG A 301 -11.21 7.01 21.18
C ARG A 301 -12.58 6.87 20.55
N LEU A 302 -13.32 5.80 20.80
CA LEU A 302 -14.72 5.71 20.38
C LEU A 302 -15.65 6.65 21.15
N ALA A 303 -15.22 7.15 22.31
CA ALA A 303 -15.92 8.19 23.07
C ALA A 303 -15.45 9.62 22.73
N ASP A 304 -14.58 9.79 21.72
CA ASP A 304 -14.06 11.11 21.34
C ASP A 304 -15.20 12.01 20.81
N PRO A 305 -15.26 13.31 21.17
CA PRO A 305 -16.24 14.22 20.59
C PRO A 305 -16.07 14.42 19.07
N ASP A 306 -14.86 14.28 18.52
CA ASP A 306 -14.57 14.41 17.10
C ASP A 306 -14.95 13.15 16.31
N THR A 307 -16.00 13.24 15.47
CA THR A 307 -16.51 12.12 14.67
C THR A 307 -15.43 11.51 13.78
N HIS A 308 -14.54 12.31 13.20
CA HIS A 308 -13.48 11.79 12.34
C HIS A 308 -12.46 10.94 13.12
N THR A 309 -12.10 11.35 14.34
CA THR A 309 -11.27 10.55 15.24
C THR A 309 -11.96 9.24 15.60
N ARG A 310 -13.26 9.27 15.93
CA ARG A 310 -14.06 8.03 16.16
C ARG A 310 -14.06 7.11 14.94
N THR A 311 -14.30 7.65 13.73
CA THR A 311 -14.31 6.89 12.48
C THR A 311 -12.96 6.22 12.21
N LEU A 312 -11.85 6.95 12.37
CA LEU A 312 -10.49 6.41 12.21
C LEU A 312 -10.21 5.26 13.19
N ALA A 313 -10.56 5.46 14.45
CA ALA A 313 -10.43 4.44 15.48
C ALA A 313 -11.27 3.19 15.14
N LEU A 314 -12.54 3.39 14.80
CA LEU A 314 -13.45 2.31 14.43
C LEU A 314 -12.99 1.57 13.17
N HIS A 315 -12.39 2.27 12.21
CA HIS A 315 -11.85 1.66 10.98
C HIS A 315 -10.70 0.72 11.28
N LEU A 316 -9.83 1.07 12.22
CA LEU A 316 -8.74 0.21 12.65
C LEU A 316 -9.22 -0.99 13.45
N LEU A 317 -10.24 -0.80 14.29
CA LEU A 317 -10.87 -1.89 15.01
C LEU A 317 -11.58 -2.84 14.06
N ALA A 318 -12.30 -2.34 13.04
CA ALA A 318 -12.95 -3.15 12.01
C ALA A 318 -11.94 -4.01 11.23
N ALA A 319 -10.78 -3.45 10.88
CA ALA A 319 -9.70 -4.20 10.25
C ALA A 319 -9.13 -5.34 11.13
N HIS A 320 -9.27 -5.22 12.46
CA HIS A 320 -8.84 -6.21 13.46
C HIS A 320 -9.99 -7.07 14.02
N ALA A 321 -11.21 -6.89 13.51
CA ALA A 321 -12.42 -7.48 14.07
C ALA A 321 -12.29 -9.00 14.24
N ARG A 322 -12.71 -9.49 15.40
CA ARG A 322 -12.75 -10.92 15.72
C ARG A 322 -14.17 -11.30 16.14
N HIS A 323 -14.45 -12.60 16.12
CA HIS A 323 -15.71 -13.15 16.59
C HIS A 323 -15.74 -13.13 18.14
N THR A 324 -15.78 -11.93 18.73
CA THR A 324 -15.82 -11.71 20.17
C THR A 324 -17.02 -10.83 20.55
N ARG A 325 -17.55 -11.03 21.76
CA ARG A 325 -18.65 -10.21 22.27
C ARG A 325 -18.28 -8.73 22.38
N GLU A 326 -17.04 -8.45 22.80
CA GLU A 326 -16.55 -7.07 22.95
C GLU A 326 -16.58 -6.31 21.61
N ASP A 327 -16.04 -6.92 20.56
CA ASP A 327 -16.05 -6.32 19.21
C ASP A 327 -17.48 -6.13 18.70
N ALA A 328 -18.38 -7.11 18.94
CA ALA A 328 -19.79 -6.99 18.55
C ALA A 328 -20.50 -5.79 19.21
N GLU A 329 -20.32 -5.57 20.52
CA GLU A 329 -20.92 -4.42 21.21
C GLU A 329 -20.36 -3.08 20.71
N VAL A 330 -19.04 -3.02 20.45
CA VAL A 330 -18.38 -1.84 19.88
C VAL A 330 -19.04 -1.44 18.56
N PHE A 331 -19.14 -2.36 17.60
CA PHE A 331 -19.68 -2.01 16.29
C PHE A 331 -21.18 -1.74 16.33
N ALA A 332 -21.93 -2.50 17.15
CA ALA A 332 -23.38 -2.29 17.27
C ALA A 332 -23.76 -0.90 17.79
N ALA A 333 -22.96 -0.33 18.70
CA ALA A 333 -23.19 1.02 19.23
C ALA A 333 -23.14 2.13 18.15
N HIS A 334 -22.47 1.88 17.03
CA HIS A 334 -22.24 2.86 15.97
C HIS A 334 -23.02 2.56 14.66
N LEU A 335 -23.84 1.50 14.62
CA LEU A 335 -24.60 1.12 13.40
C LEU A 335 -25.63 2.16 12.95
N ASP A 336 -26.12 3.00 13.88
CA ASP A 336 -27.18 3.98 13.65
C ASP A 336 -26.72 5.43 13.83
N GLU A 337 -25.42 5.63 13.98
CA GLU A 337 -24.84 6.96 14.13
C GLU A 337 -24.96 7.75 12.83
N ARG A 338 -25.55 8.95 12.93
CA ARG A 338 -25.73 9.85 11.79
C ARG A 338 -24.50 10.75 11.67
N ASP A 339 -23.97 10.85 10.46
CA ASP A 339 -22.81 11.68 10.17
C ASP A 339 -23.27 13.05 9.64
N GLU A 340 -22.95 14.11 10.37
CA GLU A 340 -23.10 15.49 9.87
C GLU A 340 -21.90 15.80 8.97
N ARG A 341 -22.05 15.54 7.66
CA ARG A 341 -21.06 15.85 6.61
C ARG A 341 -19.73 15.11 6.77
N ALA A 342 -19.72 13.81 6.46
CA ALA A 342 -18.48 13.13 6.10
C ALA A 342 -17.76 13.91 4.99
N ALA A 343 -16.47 14.20 5.16
CA ALA A 343 -15.63 14.67 4.05
C ALA A 343 -15.76 13.66 2.90
N SER A 344 -15.84 14.11 1.65
CA SER A 344 -16.18 13.28 0.48
C SER A 344 -15.30 12.03 0.27
N TRP A 345 -14.14 11.97 0.93
CA TRP A 345 -13.14 10.91 0.84
C TRP A 345 -13.10 9.96 2.05
N ALA A 346 -13.75 10.28 3.18
CA ALA A 346 -13.73 9.46 4.39
C ALA A 346 -15.01 8.59 4.48
N PRO A 347 -14.91 7.31 4.88
CA PRO A 347 -16.09 6.47 5.04
C PRO A 347 -16.96 6.98 6.20
N ARG A 348 -18.27 6.80 6.11
CA ARG A 348 -19.18 7.14 7.22
C ARG A 348 -18.95 6.16 8.37
N ILE A 349 -19.03 6.64 9.61
CA ILE A 349 -18.83 5.79 10.79
C ILE A 349 -19.76 4.57 10.81
N ALA A 350 -21.01 4.72 10.38
CA ALA A 350 -21.98 3.63 10.29
C ALA A 350 -21.59 2.56 9.24
N ASP A 351 -20.94 2.95 8.14
CA ASP A 351 -20.46 2.00 7.13
C ASP A 351 -19.26 1.21 7.67
N VAL A 352 -18.37 1.88 8.41
CA VAL A 352 -17.26 1.22 9.11
C VAL A 352 -17.77 0.26 10.20
N ALA A 353 -18.77 0.68 10.96
CA ALA A 353 -19.45 -0.15 11.96
C ALA A 353 -20.09 -1.38 11.32
N LEU A 354 -20.76 -1.19 10.17
CA LEU A 354 -21.38 -2.27 9.40
C LEU A 354 -20.35 -3.31 8.94
N TRP A 355 -19.18 -2.86 8.46
CA TRP A 355 -18.08 -3.75 8.14
C TRP A 355 -17.56 -4.51 9.37
N GLY A 356 -17.24 -3.81 10.46
CA GLY A 356 -16.73 -4.44 11.68
C GLY A 356 -17.71 -5.45 12.27
N ALA A 357 -19.01 -5.13 12.28
CA ALA A 357 -20.05 -6.02 12.76
C ALA A 357 -20.20 -7.29 11.90
N ALA A 358 -20.11 -7.16 10.56
CA ALA A 358 -20.14 -8.30 9.65
C ALA A 358 -18.96 -9.25 9.91
N TRP A 359 -17.75 -8.71 10.08
CA TRP A 359 -16.55 -9.51 10.34
C TRP A 359 -16.46 -10.07 11.76
N SER A 360 -17.19 -9.48 12.70
CA SER A 360 -17.33 -10.00 14.07
C SER A 360 -18.43 -11.06 14.19
N GLY A 361 -19.21 -11.29 13.12
CA GLY A 361 -20.35 -12.21 13.14
C GLY A 361 -21.55 -11.69 13.95
N ASP A 362 -21.71 -10.37 14.10
CA ASP A 362 -22.83 -9.78 14.82
C ASP A 362 -24.07 -9.65 13.93
N ARG A 363 -25.08 -10.47 14.19
CA ARG A 363 -26.32 -10.52 13.42
C ARG A 363 -27.14 -9.23 13.46
N ARG A 364 -26.91 -8.32 14.42
CA ARG A 364 -27.60 -7.00 14.48
C ARG A 364 -27.35 -6.15 13.22
N CYS A 365 -26.25 -6.39 12.49
CA CYS A 365 -25.96 -5.67 11.25
C CYS A 365 -26.80 -6.12 10.04
N LEU A 366 -27.47 -7.28 10.13
CA LEU A 366 -28.13 -7.94 9.00
C LEU A 366 -29.16 -7.05 8.26
N PRO A 367 -30.05 -6.29 8.94
CA PRO A 367 -30.97 -5.39 8.23
C PRO A 367 -30.25 -4.31 7.42
N ARG A 368 -29.11 -3.79 7.92
CA ARG A 368 -28.31 -2.77 7.23
C ARG A 368 -27.52 -3.38 6.08
N LEU A 369 -26.98 -4.59 6.24
CA LEU A 369 -26.35 -5.34 5.13
C LEU A 369 -27.35 -5.59 4.00
N ALA A 370 -28.56 -6.05 4.32
CA ALA A 370 -29.61 -6.28 3.34
C ALA A 370 -29.99 -4.99 2.61
N ALA A 371 -30.15 -3.87 3.32
CA ALA A 371 -30.41 -2.57 2.72
C ALA A 371 -29.26 -2.11 1.78
N CYS A 372 -28.00 -2.32 2.19
CA CYS A 372 -26.83 -2.01 1.37
C CYS A 372 -26.82 -2.80 0.05
N VAL A 373 -27.12 -4.10 0.08
CA VAL A 373 -27.22 -4.93 -1.12
C VAL A 373 -28.40 -4.47 -2.00
N ALA A 374 -29.55 -4.15 -1.39
CA ALA A 374 -30.75 -3.74 -2.12
C ALA A 374 -30.55 -2.42 -2.90
N ALA A 375 -29.81 -1.47 -2.32
CA ALA A 375 -29.58 -0.14 -2.91
C ALA A 375 -28.72 -0.15 -4.19
N GLY A 376 -27.86 -1.16 -4.38
CA GLY A 376 -27.09 -1.35 -5.61
C GLY A 376 -25.85 -0.45 -5.80
N ARG A 377 -25.69 0.68 -5.07
CA ARG A 377 -24.46 1.49 -4.97
C ARG A 377 -24.37 2.20 -3.59
N PRO A 378 -23.18 2.31 -2.97
CA PRO A 378 -22.97 1.50 -1.77
C PRO A 378 -22.18 2.18 -0.65
N ALA A 379 -22.36 1.74 0.57
CA ALA A 379 -21.40 1.94 1.65
C ALA A 379 -19.98 1.40 1.31
N PHE A 380 -19.87 0.48 0.34
CA PHE A 380 -18.66 -0.30 0.04
C PHE A 380 -18.38 -0.43 -1.47
N PRO A 381 -17.14 -0.23 -1.94
CA PRO A 381 -16.81 -0.39 -3.35
C PRO A 381 -17.15 -1.79 -3.88
N LEU A 382 -17.45 -1.92 -5.17
CA LEU A 382 -17.78 -3.22 -5.79
C LEU A 382 -16.53 -4.04 -6.14
N ALA A 383 -15.40 -3.35 -6.36
CA ALA A 383 -14.10 -3.94 -6.63
C ALA A 383 -13.15 -3.73 -5.45
N SER A 384 -12.28 -4.70 -5.21
CA SER A 384 -11.19 -4.57 -4.25
C SER A 384 -10.17 -3.54 -4.75
N ALA A 385 -9.69 -2.68 -3.86
CA ALA A 385 -8.58 -1.77 -4.12
C ALA A 385 -7.27 -2.44 -3.70
N HIS A 386 -6.23 -2.31 -4.54
CA HIS A 386 -4.87 -2.67 -4.18
C HIS A 386 -4.17 -1.42 -3.65
N THR A 387 -3.42 -1.57 -2.57
CA THR A 387 -2.81 -0.42 -1.88
C THR A 387 -1.32 -0.68 -1.68
N GLY A 388 -0.51 0.36 -1.94
CA GLY A 388 0.93 0.28 -1.70
C GLY A 388 1.28 0.05 -0.23
N LYS A 389 2.53 -0.31 0.05
CA LYS A 389 3.00 -0.61 1.42
C LYS A 389 3.16 0.61 2.33
N THR A 390 3.13 1.81 1.77
CA THR A 390 3.32 3.07 2.46
C THR A 390 1.99 3.76 2.72
N GLY A 391 1.82 4.29 3.94
CA GLY A 391 0.60 4.96 4.38
C GLY A 391 -0.55 4.00 4.70
N TYR A 392 -1.72 4.59 5.00
CA TYR A 392 -2.94 3.86 5.32
C TYR A 392 -4.16 4.54 4.69
N PRO A 393 -4.62 4.06 3.52
CA PRO A 393 -5.84 4.58 2.92
C PRO A 393 -7.06 4.15 3.74
N LEU A 394 -8.02 5.07 3.89
CA LEU A 394 -9.26 4.84 4.65
C LEU A 394 -10.39 4.23 3.81
N TRP A 395 -10.07 3.63 2.67
CA TRP A 395 -11.08 2.98 1.85
C TRP A 395 -11.52 1.67 2.52
N PRO A 396 -12.83 1.46 2.70
CA PRO A 396 -13.32 0.24 3.30
C PRO A 396 -13.13 -0.96 2.34
N PRO A 397 -13.27 -2.20 2.83
CA PRO A 397 -13.33 -3.39 1.98
C PRO A 397 -14.44 -3.31 0.95
N SER A 398 -14.27 -4.07 -0.13
CA SER A 398 -15.32 -4.21 -1.14
C SER A 398 -16.54 -4.96 -0.60
N LEU A 399 -17.70 -4.74 -1.20
CA LEU A 399 -18.95 -5.42 -0.83
C LEU A 399 -18.78 -6.96 -0.76
N PRO A 400 -18.09 -7.63 -1.71
CA PRO A 400 -17.84 -9.07 -1.59
C PRO A 400 -17.01 -9.45 -0.36
N GLN A 401 -16.01 -8.66 0.01
CA GLN A 401 -15.15 -8.90 1.18
C GLN A 401 -15.89 -8.68 2.50
N VAL A 402 -16.84 -7.74 2.54
CA VAL A 402 -17.73 -7.56 3.70
C VAL A 402 -18.69 -8.74 3.84
N LEU A 403 -19.20 -9.27 2.73
CA LEU A 403 -20.19 -10.36 2.73
C LEU A 403 -19.56 -11.76 2.83
N GLU A 404 -18.28 -11.93 2.53
CA GLU A 404 -17.57 -13.22 2.58
C GLU A 404 -17.81 -14.01 3.89
N PRO A 405 -17.63 -13.43 5.10
CA PRO A 405 -17.89 -14.16 6.35
C PRO A 405 -19.37 -14.40 6.66
N CYS A 406 -20.30 -13.79 5.93
CA CYS A 406 -21.74 -13.79 6.23
C CYS A 406 -22.49 -15.04 5.72
N SER A 407 -21.79 -16.13 5.37
CA SER A 407 -22.41 -17.35 4.85
C SER A 407 -23.45 -17.97 5.79
N ALA A 408 -23.29 -17.79 7.11
CA ALA A 408 -24.27 -18.21 8.11
C ALA A 408 -25.62 -17.47 8.03
N TRP A 409 -25.68 -16.34 7.32
CA TRP A 409 -26.89 -15.54 7.09
C TRP A 409 -27.34 -15.57 5.63
N ALA A 410 -26.90 -16.59 4.88
CA ALA A 410 -27.31 -16.79 3.50
C ALA A 410 -28.84 -16.85 3.35
N PRO A 411 -29.63 -17.55 4.20
CA PRO A 411 -31.09 -17.59 4.04
C PRO A 411 -31.77 -16.22 4.00
N GLU A 412 -31.25 -15.24 4.74
CA GLU A 412 -31.82 -13.88 4.82
C GLU A 412 -31.27 -12.93 3.76
N LEU A 413 -30.01 -13.12 3.34
CA LEU A 413 -29.36 -12.27 2.34
C LEU A 413 -29.65 -12.72 0.91
N LEU A 414 -29.81 -14.03 0.66
CA LEU A 414 -30.04 -14.58 -0.67
C LEU A 414 -31.27 -13.98 -1.38
N PRO A 415 -32.44 -13.80 -0.74
CA PRO A 415 -33.60 -13.18 -1.40
C PRO A 415 -33.34 -11.75 -1.92
N VAL A 416 -32.46 -11.00 -1.24
CA VAL A 416 -32.09 -9.66 -1.66
C VAL A 416 -31.03 -9.72 -2.76
N ILE A 417 -30.04 -10.61 -2.63
CA ILE A 417 -29.00 -10.84 -3.63
C ILE A 417 -29.62 -11.29 -4.96
N THR A 418 -30.52 -12.27 -4.94
CA THR A 418 -31.15 -12.82 -6.17
C THR A 418 -32.05 -11.80 -6.85
N ARG A 419 -32.76 -10.93 -6.09
CA ARG A 419 -33.52 -9.81 -6.67
C ARG A 419 -32.65 -8.82 -7.44
N ARG A 420 -31.36 -8.71 -7.07
CA ARG A 420 -30.37 -7.87 -7.76
C ARG A 420 -29.66 -8.60 -8.90
N LEU A 421 -29.77 -9.92 -8.99
CA LEU A 421 -29.17 -10.77 -10.02
C LEU A 421 -30.21 -11.14 -11.09
N GLY A 422 -30.01 -10.64 -12.30
CA GLY A 422 -30.81 -10.98 -13.47
C GLY A 422 -30.11 -10.58 -14.76
N PRO A 423 -30.71 -10.85 -15.94
CA PRO A 423 -30.08 -10.60 -17.24
C PRO A 423 -29.67 -9.13 -17.49
N GLY A 424 -30.32 -8.17 -16.82
CA GLY A 424 -30.02 -6.74 -16.92
C GLY A 424 -29.18 -6.17 -15.78
N THR A 425 -28.61 -7.01 -14.91
CA THR A 425 -27.78 -6.55 -13.78
C THR A 425 -26.53 -5.83 -14.27
N ASP A 426 -26.21 -4.70 -13.63
CA ASP A 426 -24.93 -4.02 -13.79
C ASP A 426 -23.76 -5.03 -13.67
N PRO A 427 -22.85 -5.11 -14.66
CA PRO A 427 -21.82 -6.16 -14.68
C PRO A 427 -20.91 -6.17 -13.45
N ASP A 428 -20.61 -5.01 -12.85
CA ASP A 428 -19.72 -4.94 -11.70
C ASP A 428 -20.44 -5.35 -10.41
N LEU A 429 -21.70 -4.95 -10.24
CA LEU A 429 -22.53 -5.45 -9.14
C LEU A 429 -22.76 -6.96 -9.29
N GLY A 430 -23.08 -7.44 -10.49
CA GLY A 430 -23.27 -8.86 -10.78
C GLY A 430 -22.04 -9.68 -10.46
N ARG A 431 -20.86 -9.20 -10.87
CA ARG A 431 -19.56 -9.81 -10.53
C ARG A 431 -19.33 -9.86 -9.02
N ALA A 432 -19.59 -8.75 -8.31
CA ALA A 432 -19.43 -8.67 -6.87
C ALA A 432 -20.32 -9.71 -6.15
N LEU A 433 -21.60 -9.77 -6.50
CA LEU A 433 -22.55 -10.70 -5.88
C LEU A 433 -22.22 -12.17 -6.21
N LEU A 434 -21.83 -12.48 -7.45
CA LEU A 434 -21.44 -13.85 -7.83
C LEU A 434 -20.16 -14.30 -7.12
N ARG A 435 -19.20 -13.39 -6.86
CA ARG A 435 -18.03 -13.68 -6.02
C ARG A 435 -18.43 -13.99 -4.57
N THR A 436 -19.40 -13.29 -4.01
CA THR A 436 -19.97 -13.62 -2.68
C THR A 436 -20.58 -15.02 -2.68
N LEU A 437 -21.42 -15.35 -3.67
CA LEU A 437 -22.05 -16.68 -3.76
C LEU A 437 -21.02 -17.80 -3.93
N HIS A 438 -19.96 -17.56 -4.70
CA HIS A 438 -18.83 -18.48 -4.81
C HIS A 438 -18.15 -18.70 -3.45
N ALA A 439 -17.89 -17.65 -2.69
CA ALA A 439 -17.25 -17.73 -1.37
C ALA A 439 -18.12 -18.46 -0.33
N TRP A 440 -19.44 -18.33 -0.41
CA TRP A 440 -20.38 -19.05 0.47
C TRP A 440 -20.51 -20.54 0.14
N GLY A 441 -20.13 -20.97 -1.06
CA GLY A 441 -20.13 -22.37 -1.47
C GLY A 441 -21.50 -23.03 -1.27
N PRO A 442 -21.60 -24.16 -0.55
CA PRO A 442 -22.88 -24.86 -0.35
C PRO A 442 -24.02 -24.01 0.24
N ALA A 443 -23.71 -22.98 1.05
CA ALA A 443 -24.73 -22.11 1.63
C ALA A 443 -25.48 -21.28 0.57
N ALA A 444 -24.91 -21.13 -0.63
CA ALA A 444 -25.54 -20.45 -1.77
C ALA A 444 -26.47 -21.36 -2.60
N ALA A 445 -26.70 -22.63 -2.22
CA ALA A 445 -27.55 -23.56 -2.97
C ALA A 445 -28.95 -23.01 -3.34
N PRO A 446 -29.66 -22.22 -2.50
CA PRO A 446 -30.94 -21.65 -2.90
C PRO A 446 -30.86 -20.68 -4.10
N ALA A 447 -29.67 -20.20 -4.48
CA ALA A 447 -29.49 -19.32 -5.65
C ALA A 447 -29.41 -20.06 -6.99
N VAL A 448 -29.39 -21.41 -7.01
CA VAL A 448 -29.16 -22.23 -8.21
C VAL A 448 -30.08 -21.88 -9.39
N PRO A 449 -31.40 -21.68 -9.23
CA PRO A 449 -32.27 -21.33 -10.36
C PRO A 449 -31.82 -20.06 -11.09
N TRP A 450 -31.46 -19.00 -10.35
CA TRP A 450 -30.96 -17.75 -10.92
C TRP A 450 -29.57 -17.91 -11.54
N LEU A 451 -28.70 -18.72 -10.94
CA LEU A 451 -27.38 -19.01 -11.52
C LEU A 451 -27.51 -19.74 -12.86
N ILE A 452 -28.48 -20.63 -13.01
CA ILE A 452 -28.78 -21.32 -14.28
C ILE A 452 -29.19 -20.31 -15.36
N GLU A 453 -30.06 -19.34 -15.04
CA GLU A 453 -30.44 -18.28 -15.99
C GLU A 453 -29.23 -17.45 -16.44
N LEU A 454 -28.33 -17.11 -15.51
CA LEU A 454 -27.12 -16.33 -15.79
C LEU A 454 -26.09 -17.07 -16.65
N LEU A 455 -26.18 -18.40 -16.77
CA LEU A 455 -25.35 -19.16 -17.72
C LEU A 455 -25.61 -18.76 -19.17
N GLY A 456 -26.77 -18.19 -19.51
CA GLY A 456 -27.06 -17.69 -20.84
C GLY A 456 -26.37 -16.37 -21.21
N GLY A 457 -25.91 -15.60 -20.21
CA GLY A 457 -25.50 -14.20 -20.39
C GLY A 457 -24.00 -13.91 -20.28
N ARG A 458 -23.68 -12.62 -20.19
CA ARG A 458 -22.30 -12.09 -20.07
C ARG A 458 -21.60 -12.49 -18.75
N LEU A 459 -22.37 -12.85 -17.72
CA LEU A 459 -21.86 -13.27 -16.41
C LEU A 459 -21.64 -14.80 -16.28
N ARG A 460 -21.78 -15.55 -17.38
CA ARG A 460 -21.72 -17.02 -17.40
C ARG A 460 -20.58 -17.64 -16.61
N HIS A 461 -19.34 -17.20 -16.81
CA HIS A 461 -18.19 -17.83 -16.17
C HIS A 461 -18.20 -17.64 -14.64
N TRP A 462 -18.65 -16.48 -14.15
CA TRP A 462 -18.88 -16.25 -12.72
C TRP A 462 -20.02 -17.10 -12.17
N ALA A 463 -21.12 -17.25 -12.92
CA ALA A 463 -22.23 -18.11 -12.55
C ALA A 463 -21.81 -19.60 -12.48
N ALA A 464 -21.05 -20.07 -13.48
CA ALA A 464 -20.46 -21.40 -13.47
C ALA A 464 -19.53 -21.61 -12.27
N ASP A 465 -18.67 -20.63 -11.95
CA ASP A 465 -17.79 -20.69 -10.79
C ASP A 465 -18.56 -20.77 -9.46
N ALA A 466 -19.68 -20.05 -9.33
CA ALA A 466 -20.55 -20.14 -8.15
C ALA A 466 -21.25 -21.52 -8.06
N LEU A 467 -21.78 -22.03 -9.18
CA LEU A 467 -22.41 -23.36 -9.26
C LEU A 467 -21.42 -24.48 -8.88
N GLY A 468 -20.19 -24.41 -9.37
CA GLY A 468 -19.15 -25.39 -9.03
C GLY A 468 -18.72 -25.34 -7.56
N ALA A 469 -18.77 -24.16 -6.93
CA ALA A 469 -18.51 -23.99 -5.49
C ALA A 469 -19.65 -24.53 -4.61
N ILE A 470 -20.91 -24.37 -5.04
CA ILE A 470 -22.07 -25.03 -4.42
C ILE A 470 -21.93 -26.55 -4.50
N GLY A 471 -21.45 -27.08 -5.63
CA GLY A 471 -21.16 -28.49 -5.81
C GLY A 471 -22.44 -29.33 -6.01
N PRO A 472 -22.59 -30.50 -5.36
CA PRO A 472 -23.73 -31.41 -5.59
C PRO A 472 -25.11 -30.78 -5.35
N GLY A 473 -25.21 -29.77 -4.47
CA GLY A 473 -26.46 -29.02 -4.26
C GLY A 473 -26.95 -28.24 -5.48
N ALA A 474 -26.13 -28.13 -6.54
CA ALA A 474 -26.45 -27.48 -7.81
C ALA A 474 -26.62 -28.48 -8.97
N ALA A 475 -26.94 -29.75 -8.68
CA ALA A 475 -27.09 -30.80 -9.69
C ALA A 475 -28.08 -30.45 -10.82
N GLU A 476 -29.11 -29.64 -10.53
CA GLU A 476 -30.08 -29.13 -11.51
C GLU A 476 -29.43 -28.33 -12.65
N ALA A 477 -28.25 -27.73 -12.43
CA ALA A 477 -27.51 -27.00 -13.46
C ALA A 477 -26.77 -27.93 -14.45
N GLY A 478 -26.71 -29.24 -14.17
CA GLY A 478 -25.99 -30.23 -14.97
C GLY A 478 -26.31 -30.19 -16.47
N PRO A 479 -27.60 -30.20 -16.89
CA PRO A 479 -27.97 -30.12 -18.31
C PRO A 479 -27.52 -28.82 -18.98
N ALA A 480 -27.69 -27.66 -18.31
CA ALA A 480 -27.30 -26.37 -18.85
C ALA A 480 -25.77 -26.26 -19.02
N LEU A 481 -25.00 -26.71 -18.02
CA LEU A 481 -23.54 -26.76 -18.11
C LEU A 481 -23.07 -27.75 -19.19
N ARG A 482 -23.74 -28.90 -19.34
CA ARG A 482 -23.43 -29.89 -20.38
C ARG A 482 -23.58 -29.31 -21.78
N ALA A 483 -24.63 -28.52 -22.03
CA ALA A 483 -24.83 -27.86 -23.31
C ALA A 483 -23.68 -26.89 -23.66
N LEU A 484 -23.14 -26.22 -22.64
CA LEU A 484 -22.04 -25.27 -22.79
C LEU A 484 -20.66 -25.92 -22.96
N LEU A 485 -20.48 -27.21 -22.66
CA LEU A 485 -19.17 -27.87 -22.78
C LEU A 485 -18.59 -27.86 -24.21
N ARG A 486 -19.45 -27.78 -25.23
CA ARG A 486 -19.01 -27.77 -26.65
C ARG A 486 -18.30 -26.46 -27.02
N ASP A 487 -18.85 -25.35 -26.58
CA ASP A 487 -18.27 -24.01 -26.75
C ASP A 487 -18.61 -23.14 -25.53
N PRO A 488 -17.80 -23.23 -24.46
CA PRO A 488 -18.05 -22.47 -23.23
C PRO A 488 -18.05 -20.95 -23.45
N GLY A 489 -17.31 -20.50 -24.48
CA GLY A 489 -17.13 -19.10 -24.84
C GLY A 489 -18.20 -18.55 -25.79
N ALA A 490 -19.12 -19.39 -26.29
CA ALA A 490 -20.12 -19.01 -27.28
C ALA A 490 -20.90 -17.75 -26.87
N GLY A 491 -20.89 -16.73 -27.72
CA GLY A 491 -21.61 -15.46 -27.48
C GLY A 491 -20.98 -14.53 -26.44
N LEU A 492 -19.75 -14.80 -25.97
CA LEU A 492 -18.97 -13.84 -25.19
C LEU A 492 -18.09 -13.01 -26.12
N ASP A 493 -18.14 -11.70 -26.02
CA ASP A 493 -17.38 -10.80 -26.89
C ASP A 493 -15.89 -10.75 -26.53
N GLN A 494 -15.58 -10.90 -25.24
CA GLN A 494 -14.26 -10.65 -24.69
C GLN A 494 -13.39 -11.92 -24.61
N PRO A 495 -12.17 -11.94 -25.17
CA PRO A 495 -11.28 -13.10 -25.14
C PRO A 495 -11.00 -13.62 -23.73
N TRP A 496 -10.76 -12.71 -22.77
CA TRP A 496 -10.52 -13.08 -21.38
C TRP A 496 -11.71 -13.85 -20.77
N ALA A 497 -12.94 -13.42 -21.09
CA ALA A 497 -14.16 -14.05 -20.57
C ALA A 497 -14.39 -15.43 -21.19
N ARG A 498 -14.03 -15.61 -22.47
CA ARG A 498 -14.03 -16.93 -23.13
C ARG A 498 -13.05 -17.89 -22.45
N GLY A 499 -11.83 -17.43 -22.16
CA GLY A 499 -10.82 -18.22 -21.44
C GLY A 499 -11.29 -18.62 -20.05
N GLN A 500 -11.89 -17.70 -19.29
CA GLN A 500 -12.47 -18.01 -17.97
C GLN A 500 -13.62 -19.02 -18.08
N ALA A 501 -14.51 -18.88 -19.07
CA ALA A 501 -15.60 -19.82 -19.29
C ALA A 501 -15.09 -21.23 -19.66
N ALA A 502 -14.03 -21.32 -20.48
CA ALA A 502 -13.40 -22.58 -20.86
C ALA A 502 -12.85 -23.37 -19.66
N VAL A 503 -12.52 -22.68 -18.56
CA VAL A 503 -12.08 -23.31 -17.32
C VAL A 503 -13.25 -23.55 -16.34
N ALA A 504 -14.08 -22.53 -16.13
CA ALA A 504 -15.15 -22.56 -15.13
C ALA A 504 -16.27 -23.55 -15.48
N VAL A 505 -16.71 -23.61 -16.74
CA VAL A 505 -17.85 -24.46 -17.14
C VAL A 505 -17.55 -25.95 -16.99
N PRO A 506 -16.43 -26.49 -17.51
CA PRO A 506 -16.14 -27.91 -17.34
C PRO A 506 -15.92 -28.29 -15.87
N TRP A 507 -15.21 -27.44 -15.11
CA TRP A 507 -15.02 -27.65 -13.68
C TRP A 507 -16.36 -27.68 -12.93
N ALA A 508 -17.23 -26.71 -13.17
CA ALA A 508 -18.55 -26.65 -12.55
C ALA A 508 -19.39 -27.89 -12.90
N TYR A 509 -19.41 -28.30 -14.17
CA TYR A 509 -20.10 -29.52 -14.61
C TYR A 509 -19.64 -30.74 -13.80
N ALA A 510 -18.33 -30.94 -13.64
CA ALA A 510 -17.80 -32.05 -12.85
C ALA A 510 -18.20 -31.97 -11.37
N ARG A 511 -18.17 -30.76 -10.79
CA ARG A 511 -18.51 -30.53 -9.39
C ARG A 511 -19.99 -30.75 -9.07
N VAL A 512 -20.90 -30.43 -9.98
CA VAL A 512 -22.35 -30.58 -9.76
C VAL A 512 -22.88 -31.97 -10.16
N THR A 513 -22.25 -32.64 -11.12
CA THR A 513 -22.70 -33.97 -11.60
C THR A 513 -21.93 -35.14 -10.99
N GLY A 514 -20.71 -34.90 -10.49
CA GLY A 514 -19.80 -35.96 -10.09
C GLY A 514 -19.10 -36.67 -11.26
N ASP A 515 -19.28 -36.22 -12.51
CA ASP A 515 -18.60 -36.76 -13.69
C ASP A 515 -17.37 -35.91 -14.06
N PRO A 516 -16.14 -36.33 -13.67
CA PRO A 516 -14.93 -35.56 -13.95
C PRO A 516 -14.46 -35.69 -15.41
N GLY A 517 -14.97 -36.65 -16.18
CA GLY A 517 -14.41 -37.01 -17.49
C GLY A 517 -14.34 -35.84 -18.48
N PRO A 518 -15.45 -35.12 -18.72
CA PRO A 518 -15.44 -33.94 -19.59
C PRO A 518 -14.52 -32.82 -19.09
N ALA A 519 -14.45 -32.60 -17.77
CA ALA A 519 -13.58 -31.59 -17.19
C ALA A 519 -12.09 -31.92 -17.35
N VAL A 520 -11.69 -33.17 -17.10
CA VAL A 520 -10.29 -33.63 -17.27
C VAL A 520 -9.83 -33.45 -18.72
N ARG A 521 -10.70 -33.76 -19.70
CA ARG A 521 -10.38 -33.57 -21.12
C ARG A 521 -10.29 -32.10 -21.52
N ALA A 522 -11.19 -31.26 -21.03
CA ALA A 522 -11.23 -29.84 -21.39
C ALA A 522 -10.10 -29.02 -20.73
N LEU A 523 -9.75 -29.33 -19.48
CA LEU A 523 -8.78 -28.56 -18.70
C LEU A 523 -7.32 -28.91 -19.02
N GLY A 524 -7.04 -30.14 -19.44
CA GLY A 524 -5.68 -30.61 -19.74
C GLY A 524 -4.90 -29.72 -20.71
N PRO A 525 -5.45 -29.40 -21.90
CA PRO A 525 -4.81 -28.52 -22.87
C PRO A 525 -4.50 -27.11 -22.33
N LEU A 526 -5.25 -26.65 -21.32
CA LEU A 526 -5.14 -25.29 -20.77
C LEU A 526 -4.08 -25.17 -19.66
N LEU A 527 -3.44 -26.28 -19.24
CA LEU A 527 -2.51 -26.27 -18.10
C LEU A 527 -1.28 -25.37 -18.32
N GLY A 528 -0.79 -25.27 -19.56
CA GLY A 528 0.34 -24.39 -19.89
C GLY A 528 -0.04 -22.91 -19.99
N GLU A 529 -1.32 -22.60 -20.16
CA GLU A 529 -1.82 -21.25 -20.42
C GLU A 529 -2.50 -20.63 -19.18
N SER A 530 -2.99 -21.46 -18.25
CA SER A 530 -3.78 -21.02 -17.10
C SER A 530 -3.50 -21.83 -15.84
N HIS A 531 -2.89 -21.21 -14.84
CA HIS A 531 -2.73 -21.80 -13.50
C HIS A 531 -4.08 -22.13 -12.84
N ILE A 532 -5.17 -21.45 -13.23
CA ILE A 532 -6.52 -21.74 -12.74
C ILE A 532 -6.96 -23.13 -13.20
N ALA A 533 -6.56 -23.58 -14.39
CA ALA A 533 -6.87 -24.94 -14.87
C ALA A 533 -6.23 -26.00 -13.96
N ALA A 534 -4.97 -25.81 -13.55
CA ALA A 534 -4.31 -26.68 -12.56
C ALA A 534 -5.07 -26.68 -11.23
N ARG A 535 -5.43 -25.51 -10.70
CA ARG A 535 -6.27 -25.39 -9.49
C ARG A 535 -7.58 -26.17 -9.60
N ARG A 536 -8.27 -26.07 -10.74
CA ARG A 536 -9.54 -26.78 -10.98
C ARG A 536 -9.35 -28.29 -11.08
N LEU A 537 -8.29 -28.77 -11.72
CA LEU A 537 -7.95 -30.20 -11.77
C LEU A 537 -7.67 -30.79 -10.39
N ALA A 538 -7.08 -30.03 -9.47
CA ALA A 538 -6.86 -30.45 -8.08
C ALA A 538 -8.16 -30.92 -7.40
N GLY A 539 -9.28 -30.25 -7.70
CA GLY A 539 -10.61 -30.60 -7.19
C GLY A 539 -11.21 -31.87 -7.79
N LEU A 540 -10.62 -32.44 -8.84
CA LEU A 540 -11.06 -33.68 -9.48
C LEU A 540 -10.30 -34.93 -8.97
N GLY A 541 -9.23 -34.73 -8.19
CA GLY A 541 -8.46 -35.80 -7.58
C GLY A 541 -7.84 -36.76 -8.60
N SER A 542 -7.79 -38.06 -8.27
CA SER A 542 -7.13 -39.10 -9.08
C SER A 542 -7.68 -39.27 -10.49
N ALA A 543 -8.90 -38.76 -10.78
CA ALA A 543 -9.46 -38.77 -12.13
C ALA A 543 -8.60 -37.98 -13.15
N ALA A 544 -7.77 -37.04 -12.69
CA ALA A 544 -6.85 -36.27 -13.52
C ALA A 544 -5.43 -36.86 -13.61
N ALA A 545 -5.22 -38.14 -13.24
CA ALA A 545 -3.91 -38.79 -13.22
C ALA A 545 -3.15 -38.74 -14.55
N ALA A 546 -3.85 -38.67 -15.69
CA ALA A 546 -3.25 -38.52 -17.01
C ALA A 546 -2.38 -37.25 -17.15
N HIS A 547 -2.62 -36.22 -16.33
CA HIS A 547 -1.92 -34.93 -16.40
C HIS A 547 -0.74 -34.81 -15.44
N VAL A 548 -0.42 -35.85 -14.66
CA VAL A 548 0.69 -35.85 -13.69
C VAL A 548 2.04 -35.42 -14.30
N PRO A 549 2.46 -35.90 -15.48
CA PRO A 549 3.73 -35.47 -16.08
C PRO A 549 3.79 -33.96 -16.34
N VAL A 550 2.71 -33.37 -16.85
CA VAL A 550 2.62 -31.93 -17.11
C VAL A 550 2.58 -31.15 -15.79
N LEU A 551 1.83 -31.62 -14.79
CA LEU A 551 1.78 -30.98 -13.47
C LEU A 551 3.15 -30.95 -12.78
N ARG A 552 3.97 -32.01 -12.90
CA ARG A 552 5.35 -32.01 -12.38
C ARG A 552 6.23 -30.97 -13.05
N LEU A 553 6.13 -30.81 -14.36
CA LEU A 553 6.84 -29.77 -15.10
C LEU A 553 6.42 -28.37 -14.62
N LEU A 554 5.12 -28.13 -14.50
CA LEU A 554 4.58 -26.83 -14.09
C LEU A 554 4.85 -26.52 -12.60
N ALA A 555 4.93 -27.53 -11.74
CA ALA A 555 5.36 -27.39 -10.34
C ALA A 555 6.84 -26.97 -10.21
N SER A 556 7.59 -26.95 -11.32
CA SER A 556 8.95 -26.40 -11.40
C SER A 556 9.01 -25.04 -12.13
N SER A 557 7.85 -24.45 -12.46
CA SER A 557 7.78 -23.14 -13.14
C SER A 557 8.41 -22.03 -12.31
N ARG A 558 9.03 -21.05 -13.00
CA ARG A 558 9.50 -19.81 -12.36
C ARG A 558 8.35 -18.90 -11.95
N GLU A 559 7.24 -18.95 -12.69
CA GLU A 559 6.05 -18.15 -12.38
C GLU A 559 5.35 -18.69 -11.12
N PRO A 560 5.19 -17.87 -10.05
CA PRO A 560 4.75 -18.35 -8.75
C PRO A 560 3.36 -19.01 -8.71
N TRP A 561 2.36 -18.49 -9.42
CA TRP A 561 1.00 -19.03 -9.39
C TRP A 561 0.92 -20.39 -10.06
N THR A 562 1.48 -20.51 -11.26
CA THR A 562 1.60 -21.76 -12.02
C THR A 562 2.29 -22.82 -11.17
N ARG A 563 3.40 -22.46 -10.52
CA ARG A 563 4.14 -23.37 -9.65
C ARG A 563 3.30 -23.89 -8.48
N VAL A 564 2.66 -22.99 -7.73
CA VAL A 564 1.91 -23.34 -6.52
C VAL A 564 0.63 -24.11 -6.84
N GLU A 565 -0.13 -23.69 -7.86
CA GLU A 565 -1.36 -24.36 -8.25
C GLU A 565 -1.11 -25.73 -8.88
N ALA A 566 -0.04 -25.87 -9.68
CA ALA A 566 0.37 -27.17 -10.21
C ALA A 566 0.86 -28.10 -9.09
N ALA A 567 1.62 -27.60 -8.11
CA ALA A 567 2.06 -28.39 -6.96
C ALA A 567 0.88 -28.86 -6.11
N HIS A 568 -0.10 -27.99 -5.85
CA HIS A 568 -1.33 -28.37 -5.17
C HIS A 568 -2.11 -29.44 -5.96
N ALA A 569 -2.30 -29.23 -7.28
CA ALA A 569 -2.95 -30.21 -8.14
C ALA A 569 -2.23 -31.55 -8.12
N LEU A 570 -0.90 -31.56 -8.20
CA LEU A 570 -0.07 -32.76 -8.16
C LEU A 570 -0.30 -33.56 -6.88
N ILE A 571 -0.29 -32.91 -5.72
CA ILE A 571 -0.59 -33.55 -4.43
C ILE A 571 -2.00 -34.15 -4.43
N ARG A 572 -3.01 -33.42 -4.93
CA ARG A 572 -4.40 -33.88 -4.93
C ARG A 572 -4.66 -35.03 -5.90
N VAL A 573 -3.98 -35.05 -7.04
CA VAL A 573 -4.13 -36.06 -8.08
C VAL A 573 -3.40 -37.36 -7.72
N THR A 574 -2.20 -37.26 -7.15
CA THR A 574 -1.38 -38.43 -6.78
C THR A 574 -1.72 -38.97 -5.39
N GLY A 575 -2.19 -38.11 -4.49
CA GLY A 575 -2.33 -38.42 -3.07
C GLY A 575 -1.00 -38.36 -2.30
N ASP A 576 0.12 -38.03 -2.96
CA ASP A 576 1.44 -37.93 -2.33
C ASP A 576 1.81 -36.45 -2.05
N ALA A 577 1.88 -36.10 -0.78
CA ALA A 577 2.29 -34.76 -0.34
C ALA A 577 3.74 -34.43 -0.74
N ALA A 578 4.62 -35.43 -0.82
CA ALA A 578 6.04 -35.22 -1.12
C ALA A 578 6.29 -34.63 -2.51
N GLU A 579 5.39 -34.87 -3.46
CA GLU A 579 5.54 -34.42 -4.85
C GLU A 579 5.39 -32.90 -5.03
N GLY A 580 4.70 -32.20 -4.12
CA GLY A 580 4.42 -30.76 -4.26
C GLY A 580 4.80 -29.89 -3.07
N VAL A 581 5.08 -30.48 -1.89
CA VAL A 581 5.25 -29.72 -0.64
C VAL A 581 6.36 -28.67 -0.71
N GLY A 582 7.47 -28.96 -1.40
CA GLY A 582 8.59 -28.01 -1.53
C GLY A 582 8.21 -26.76 -2.33
N ALA A 583 7.46 -26.94 -3.43
CA ALA A 583 6.98 -25.85 -4.26
C ALA A 583 5.95 -24.98 -3.54
N LEU A 584 5.09 -25.58 -2.71
CA LEU A 584 4.17 -24.86 -1.83
C LEU A 584 4.90 -24.13 -0.70
N PHE A 585 6.04 -24.62 -0.22
CA PHE A 585 6.74 -24.01 0.90
C PHE A 585 7.56 -22.77 0.50
N GLY A 586 8.04 -22.69 -0.74
CA GLY A 586 8.82 -21.54 -1.23
C GLY A 586 8.21 -20.17 -0.89
N PRO A 587 6.93 -19.91 -1.23
CA PRO A 587 6.26 -18.66 -0.86
C PRO A 587 6.15 -18.39 0.65
N ILE A 588 6.14 -19.43 1.49
CA ILE A 588 6.12 -19.28 2.95
C ILE A 588 7.51 -18.88 3.48
N ALA A 589 8.57 -19.47 2.92
CA ALA A 589 9.94 -19.09 3.24
C ALA A 589 10.25 -17.64 2.84
N ASP A 590 9.73 -17.20 1.69
CA ASP A 590 9.89 -15.82 1.18
C ASP A 590 9.35 -14.75 2.16
N LEU A 591 8.35 -15.10 2.99
CA LEU A 591 7.78 -14.20 4.00
C LEU A 591 8.82 -13.70 5.00
N LEU A 592 9.78 -14.55 5.39
CA LEU A 592 10.84 -14.20 6.34
C LEU A 592 11.79 -13.12 5.81
N SER A 593 11.93 -13.06 4.49
CA SER A 593 12.72 -12.04 3.80
C SER A 593 11.92 -10.76 3.48
N GLY A 594 10.64 -10.70 3.88
CA GLY A 594 9.75 -9.59 3.57
C GLY A 594 9.08 -9.64 2.20
N ARG A 595 9.30 -10.72 1.43
CA ARG A 595 8.68 -10.92 0.12
C ARG A 595 7.34 -11.64 0.27
N ALA A 596 6.29 -10.89 0.56
CA ALA A 596 4.94 -11.43 0.71
C ALA A 596 4.16 -11.30 -0.60
N ALA A 597 4.21 -12.35 -1.44
CA ALA A 597 3.42 -12.43 -2.66
C ALA A 597 1.99 -12.96 -2.37
N PRO A 598 0.97 -12.59 -3.16
CA PRO A 598 -0.42 -13.04 -2.96
C PRO A 598 -0.57 -14.57 -2.89
N VAL A 599 0.27 -15.28 -3.64
CA VAL A 599 0.28 -16.75 -3.71
C VAL A 599 0.62 -17.43 -2.36
N ALA A 600 1.28 -16.73 -1.43
CA ALA A 600 1.65 -17.30 -0.13
C ALA A 600 0.42 -17.71 0.70
N GLN A 601 -0.68 -16.95 0.62
CA GLN A 601 -1.94 -17.32 1.28
C GLN A 601 -2.53 -18.61 0.69
N ALA A 602 -2.51 -18.75 -0.64
CA ALA A 602 -3.00 -19.96 -1.31
C ALA A 602 -2.14 -21.17 -0.92
N ALA A 603 -0.81 -21.01 -0.96
CA ALA A 603 0.12 -22.05 -0.57
C ALA A 603 -0.06 -22.50 0.89
N ALA A 604 -0.26 -21.56 1.83
CA ALA A 604 -0.56 -21.88 3.22
C ALA A 604 -1.84 -22.70 3.38
N THR A 605 -2.90 -22.35 2.64
CA THR A 605 -4.16 -23.10 2.62
C THR A 605 -3.96 -24.52 2.06
N TYR A 606 -3.25 -24.67 0.94
CA TYR A 606 -3.00 -25.98 0.34
C TYR A 606 -2.14 -26.89 1.23
N LEU A 607 -1.14 -26.33 1.92
CA LEU A 607 -0.40 -27.04 2.95
C LEU A 607 -1.32 -27.48 4.10
N ALA A 608 -2.31 -26.65 4.47
CA ALA A 608 -3.28 -26.98 5.51
C ALA A 608 -4.27 -28.06 5.08
N ASP A 609 -4.45 -28.28 3.79
CA ASP A 609 -5.27 -29.39 3.26
C ASP A 609 -4.44 -30.68 3.05
N GLY A 610 -3.12 -30.56 2.88
CA GLY A 610 -2.22 -31.63 2.40
C GLY A 610 -1.67 -32.63 3.44
N GLY A 611 -2.02 -32.52 4.73
CA GLY A 611 -1.58 -33.48 5.77
C GLY A 611 -0.45 -32.94 6.68
N ASP A 612 0.45 -33.82 7.13
CA ASP A 612 1.51 -33.49 8.09
C ASP A 612 2.73 -32.83 7.44
N LEU A 613 3.26 -31.80 8.11
CA LEU A 613 4.48 -31.12 7.67
C LEU A 613 5.76 -31.80 8.21
N PRO A 614 6.75 -32.04 7.35
CA PRO A 614 8.12 -32.34 7.78
C PRO A 614 8.66 -31.36 8.84
N ALA A 615 9.55 -31.84 9.73
CA ALA A 615 10.05 -31.07 10.86
C ALA A 615 10.76 -29.75 10.47
N GLY A 616 11.48 -29.74 9.34
CA GLY A 616 12.16 -28.54 8.82
C GLY A 616 11.19 -27.39 8.55
N TYR A 617 10.08 -27.68 7.85
CA TYR A 617 9.05 -26.70 7.53
C TYR A 617 8.32 -26.17 8.78
N ARG A 618 8.12 -27.00 9.80
CA ARG A 618 7.53 -26.55 11.08
C ARG A 618 8.38 -25.48 11.77
N ARG A 619 9.71 -25.51 11.65
CA ARG A 619 10.62 -24.48 12.21
C ARG A 619 10.40 -23.13 11.53
N GLU A 620 10.30 -23.13 10.22
CA GLU A 620 10.12 -21.91 9.42
C GLU A 620 8.73 -21.29 9.62
N VAL A 621 7.67 -22.12 9.69
CA VAL A 621 6.34 -21.66 10.05
C VAL A 621 6.33 -20.97 11.43
N ARG A 622 7.02 -21.54 12.42
CA ARG A 622 7.19 -20.88 13.73
C ARG A 622 7.90 -19.54 13.61
N ALA A 623 8.96 -19.45 12.81
CA ALA A 623 9.69 -18.21 12.58
C ALA A 623 8.77 -17.11 12.00
N VAL A 624 7.95 -17.45 10.99
CA VAL A 624 6.95 -16.53 10.41
C VAL A 624 5.94 -16.10 11.47
N LEU A 625 5.43 -17.03 12.28
CA LEU A 625 4.47 -16.72 13.34
C LEU A 625 5.05 -15.85 14.46
N THR A 626 6.34 -16.00 14.78
CA THR A 626 7.05 -15.17 15.79
C THR A 626 7.52 -13.82 15.25
N SER A 627 7.58 -13.65 13.93
CA SER A 627 7.93 -12.39 13.30
C SER A 627 6.94 -11.30 13.74
N GLY A 628 7.48 -10.14 14.12
CA GLY A 628 6.68 -8.94 14.42
C GLY A 628 6.25 -8.16 13.17
N ARG A 629 6.67 -8.59 11.98
CA ARG A 629 6.32 -7.99 10.69
C ARG A 629 4.98 -8.55 10.20
N ARG A 630 4.13 -7.73 9.60
CA ARG A 630 2.95 -8.23 8.89
C ARG A 630 3.30 -8.73 7.49
N HIS A 631 2.71 -9.86 7.13
CA HIS A 631 2.92 -10.54 5.87
C HIS A 631 1.68 -10.40 4.99
N SER A 632 1.73 -9.48 4.04
CA SER A 632 0.69 -9.30 3.02
C SER A 632 1.33 -8.75 1.74
N TRP A 633 0.62 -8.82 0.62
CA TRP A 633 0.97 -8.11 -0.61
C TRP A 633 0.50 -6.65 -0.58
N ASP A 634 -0.71 -6.39 -0.11
CA ASP A 634 -1.31 -5.06 -0.04
C ASP A 634 -0.98 -4.33 1.27
N GLY A 635 -1.12 -3.00 1.28
CA GLY A 635 -1.04 -2.17 2.48
C GLY A 635 -2.38 -1.99 3.20
N GLY A 636 -2.49 -0.93 4.00
CA GLY A 636 -3.74 -0.52 4.64
C GLY A 636 -4.38 -1.58 5.53
N TRP A 637 -5.72 -1.64 5.51
CA TRP A 637 -6.48 -2.65 6.25
C TRP A 637 -6.27 -4.08 5.71
N ALA A 638 -6.04 -4.22 4.40
CA ALA A 638 -5.84 -5.52 3.76
C ALA A 638 -4.57 -6.20 4.32
N ALA A 639 -3.52 -5.42 4.60
CA ALA A 639 -2.32 -5.92 5.27
C ALA A 639 -2.62 -6.58 6.62
N ILE A 640 -3.55 -6.01 7.40
CA ILE A 640 -3.96 -6.55 8.69
C ILE A 640 -4.77 -7.83 8.48
N HIS A 641 -5.79 -7.77 7.63
CA HIS A 641 -6.70 -8.89 7.38
C HIS A 641 -5.97 -10.12 6.83
N ASP A 642 -5.18 -9.93 5.77
CA ASP A 642 -4.45 -11.02 5.11
C ASP A 642 -3.42 -11.66 6.03
N ASP A 643 -2.67 -10.85 6.79
CA ASP A 643 -1.69 -11.36 7.77
C ASP A 643 -2.39 -12.16 8.88
N LEU A 644 -3.52 -11.67 9.40
CA LEU A 644 -4.30 -12.41 10.40
C LEU A 644 -4.82 -13.74 9.86
N ARG A 645 -5.33 -13.76 8.63
CA ARG A 645 -5.80 -14.96 7.94
C ARG A 645 -4.66 -15.94 7.71
N LEU A 646 -3.53 -15.48 7.18
CA LEU A 646 -2.34 -16.27 6.95
C LEU A 646 -1.84 -16.91 8.24
N ARG A 647 -1.67 -16.11 9.30
CA ARG A 647 -1.22 -16.59 10.61
C ARG A 647 -2.21 -17.57 11.23
N HIS A 648 -3.52 -17.38 11.03
CA HIS A 648 -4.52 -18.35 11.46
C HIS A 648 -4.31 -19.70 10.77
N THR A 649 -4.19 -19.71 9.44
CA THR A 649 -3.91 -20.92 8.65
C THR A 649 -2.60 -21.60 9.10
N LEU A 650 -1.52 -20.82 9.27
CA LEU A 650 -0.22 -21.32 9.70
C LEU A 650 -0.22 -21.88 11.13
N ARG A 651 -1.01 -21.32 12.06
CA ARG A 651 -1.18 -21.92 13.40
C ARG A 651 -1.88 -23.27 13.32
N GLY A 652 -2.89 -23.39 12.45
CA GLY A 652 -3.59 -24.65 12.20
C GLY A 652 -2.64 -25.77 11.75
N LEU A 653 -1.63 -25.44 10.94
CA LEU A 653 -0.58 -26.38 10.52
C LEU A 653 0.25 -26.93 11.69
N LEU A 654 0.57 -26.09 12.67
CA LEU A 654 1.38 -26.50 13.83
C LEU A 654 0.57 -27.30 14.87
N GLY A 655 -0.73 -27.05 14.99
CA GLY A 655 -1.60 -27.67 15.98
C GLY A 655 -2.01 -29.12 15.69
N ARG A 656 -1.70 -29.66 14.51
CA ARG A 656 -2.03 -31.05 14.16
C ARG A 656 -0.98 -32.04 14.70
N PRO A 657 -1.39 -33.10 15.43
CA PRO A 657 -0.47 -34.15 15.85
C PRO A 657 0.04 -34.95 14.64
N PRO A 658 1.30 -35.41 14.65
CA PRO A 658 1.81 -36.25 13.57
C PRO A 658 1.00 -37.56 13.48
N ARG A 659 0.48 -37.88 12.29
CA ARG A 659 -0.17 -39.17 12.01
C ARG A 659 0.82 -40.29 12.32
N PRO A 660 0.39 -41.37 13.00
CA PRO A 660 1.24 -42.53 13.18
C PRO A 660 1.60 -43.07 11.80
N ARG A 661 2.91 -43.27 11.56
CA ARG A 661 3.37 -44.01 10.39
C ARG A 661 2.70 -45.38 10.42
N SER A 662 1.91 -45.70 9.40
CA SER A 662 1.46 -47.07 9.16
C SER A 662 2.71 -47.94 9.10
N ALA A 663 2.88 -48.82 10.09
CA ALA A 663 3.91 -49.86 10.04
C ALA A 663 3.60 -50.75 8.85
N GLY A 664 4.43 -50.64 7.81
CA GLY A 664 4.54 -51.61 6.72
C GLY A 664 5.80 -52.44 6.96
#